data_AF-A0A7S2W657-F1
#
_entry.id   AF-A0A7S2W657-F1
#
_cell.length_a   1.000
_cell.length_b   1.000
_cell.length_c   1.000
_cell.angle_alpha   90.00
_cell.angle_beta   90.00
_cell.angle_gamma   90.00
#
_symmetry.space_group_name_H-M   'P 1'
#
loop_
_entity.id
_entity.type
_entity.pdbx_description
1 polymer ?
#
loop_
_entity_poly.entity_id
_entity_poly.type
_entity_poly.pdbx_seq_one_letter_code
_entity_poly.pdbx_strand_id
1 'polypeptide(L)'
;MDVRRVVLFGDSLTAHSLDGGGWGESLCKLYSTKADVVNRGGSGYNSRWGAQLSKEVFCKEIDDGHCLAIVWFGANDAVLASSGSKQYVPVEEYGQNLSKIINNILQVYHERGCVVVLTPPPVDERMRLEHQKKKYGEQATGILERTLDNTALYAIECLDIVKEKCDSRVCYVDVFSIMESHNDYEISDFLSDGLHLSPLGNRIVFEHVLQVIEQKLCSFAPGALKTILPPNETLSTFPCKDEVEKLCLTENGNWTVFRNGSFWDWNTLSFKNWDSVVSCNGKIVKIYEDAPQSCELANCQVQDLEGGFVLPGLADAHIHVYHMGENLNSLSLVGCKSVSELVSRVKKYAEDHPEREWIVGMGWDHELMGGILPTRFDLDTAAPTGKKIFLWRVCFHIGVANTQALETCGVSLKAPVQTVEGGQIDVMKDGQTSGVLREQAVELLTGMIAETNVQTQTKYIEDGLRQCLESGLASVQTNDKGTFDIYKKLDLENRLPLRVYLTPCHTELTAPVFSESGMFGCDRVKVFADGALGSNTAALREGDDKVKGILIYPQEKLDAIVNHANRMDLRVEAHAIGDAAAESVLNAFQKAGITKSDRAVLTHCQVLAEDIIARMAMMGVIANVQPSFVPTDATWVKNRLEPSKLEHAYCWKTLLEAGVQVAGGSDAPVESCNPLQGIYDAIFRPSSQARNVGDVFQANQMLSFPQALHLYTRGAHYASRMETRRGRIEVGFDADFTVVDKNVAAQPNLLLQANVTRVYVDGEKRYSGNKTTKDVARNSGPYAPGKGGDPLLNCRCPH
;
A
#
# COMPACT_ATOMS: atom_id res chain seq x y z
N MET A 1 -29.55 -10.80 -20.99
CA MET A 1 -29.44 -10.66 -19.53
C MET A 1 -30.58 -9.75 -19.09
N ASP A 2 -31.12 -9.92 -17.89
CA ASP A 2 -32.14 -9.01 -17.36
C ASP A 2 -31.41 -7.77 -16.81
N VAL A 3 -30.91 -6.92 -17.71
CA VAL A 3 -30.10 -5.75 -17.37
C VAL A 3 -30.99 -4.75 -16.64
N ARG A 4 -30.51 -4.28 -15.48
CA ARG A 4 -31.22 -3.31 -14.64
C ARG A 4 -30.47 -2.01 -14.67
N ARG A 5 -31.21 -0.92 -14.86
CA ARG A 5 -30.68 0.43 -14.86
C ARG A 5 -31.26 1.25 -13.72
N VAL A 6 -30.41 2.04 -13.07
CA VAL A 6 -30.79 3.10 -12.14
C VAL A 6 -30.51 4.42 -12.83
N VAL A 7 -31.55 5.10 -13.31
CA VAL A 7 -31.41 6.37 -14.04
C VAL A 7 -31.62 7.52 -13.08
N LEU A 8 -30.60 8.36 -12.88
CA LEU A 8 -30.71 9.61 -12.13
C LEU A 8 -31.15 10.70 -13.11
N PHE A 9 -32.38 11.19 -13.01
CA PHE A 9 -32.96 12.14 -13.96
C PHE A 9 -33.45 13.41 -13.25
N GLY A 10 -32.90 14.56 -13.59
CA GLY A 10 -33.20 15.75 -12.81
C GLY A 10 -32.46 17.01 -13.22
N ASP A 11 -32.43 17.95 -12.29
CA ASP A 11 -31.80 19.24 -12.46
C ASP A 11 -30.31 19.25 -12.08
N SER A 12 -29.76 20.40 -11.68
CA SER A 12 -28.35 20.53 -11.30
C SER A 12 -27.97 19.66 -10.10
N LEU A 13 -28.88 19.39 -9.16
CA LEU A 13 -28.63 18.49 -8.03
C LEU A 13 -28.38 17.05 -8.49
N THR A 14 -29.02 16.66 -9.59
CA THR A 14 -28.76 15.38 -10.24
C THR A 14 -27.50 15.42 -11.08
N ALA A 15 -27.24 16.53 -11.80
CA ALA A 15 -26.03 16.67 -12.61
C ALA A 15 -24.76 16.49 -11.77
N HIS A 16 -24.71 17.14 -10.60
CA HIS A 16 -23.61 17.09 -9.65
C HIS A 16 -23.56 15.80 -8.79
N SER A 17 -24.51 14.87 -8.98
CA SER A 17 -24.59 13.64 -8.17
C SER A 17 -23.40 12.69 -8.34
N LEU A 18 -22.65 12.80 -9.45
CA LEU A 18 -21.45 12.01 -9.73
C LEU A 18 -20.14 12.79 -9.53
N ASP A 19 -20.20 14.03 -9.02
CA ASP A 19 -19.01 14.75 -8.61
C ASP A 19 -18.39 14.06 -7.36
N GLY A 20 -17.10 14.29 -7.08
CA GLY A 20 -16.40 13.57 -6.01
C GLY A 20 -17.08 13.71 -4.63
N GLY A 21 -17.52 12.59 -4.06
CA GLY A 21 -18.30 12.50 -2.83
C GLY A 21 -19.82 12.61 -3.02
N GLY A 22 -20.31 12.53 -4.25
CA GLY A 22 -21.73 12.69 -4.60
C GLY A 22 -22.63 11.50 -4.23
N TRP A 23 -23.92 11.76 -4.01
CA TRP A 23 -24.91 10.71 -3.68
C TRP A 23 -25.09 9.70 -4.82
N GLY A 24 -25.00 10.15 -6.07
CA GLY A 24 -25.03 9.31 -7.27
C GLY A 24 -23.75 8.47 -7.41
N GLU A 25 -22.59 9.01 -7.05
CA GLU A 25 -21.32 8.26 -7.01
C GLU A 25 -21.42 7.12 -5.99
N SER A 26 -22.01 7.39 -4.82
CA SER A 26 -22.25 6.39 -3.79
C SER A 26 -23.19 5.29 -4.27
N LEU A 27 -24.24 5.63 -5.04
CA LEU A 27 -25.09 4.65 -5.73
C LEU A 27 -24.30 3.86 -6.78
N CYS A 28 -23.47 4.51 -7.61
CA CYS A 28 -22.62 3.82 -8.60
C CYS A 28 -21.72 2.77 -7.93
N LYS A 29 -21.10 3.13 -6.80
CA LYS A 29 -20.25 2.23 -6.04
C LYS A 29 -21.04 1.05 -5.45
N LEU A 30 -22.23 1.31 -4.92
CA LEU A 30 -23.08 0.28 -4.30
C LEU A 30 -23.68 -0.69 -5.32
N TYR A 31 -24.13 -0.18 -6.46
CA TYR A 31 -24.68 -0.94 -7.58
C TYR A 31 -23.60 -1.49 -8.52
N SER A 32 -22.33 -1.22 -8.24
CA SER A 32 -21.20 -1.77 -8.99
C SER A 32 -21.39 -3.27 -9.17
N THR A 33 -21.26 -3.73 -10.42
CA THR A 33 -21.45 -5.13 -10.84
C THR A 33 -22.89 -5.65 -10.79
N LYS A 34 -23.90 -4.84 -10.44
CA LYS A 34 -25.31 -5.27 -10.24
C LYS A 34 -26.33 -4.50 -11.08
N ALA A 35 -26.10 -3.22 -11.36
CA ALA A 35 -26.93 -2.40 -12.22
C ALA A 35 -26.11 -1.23 -12.76
N ASP A 36 -26.48 -0.74 -13.95
CA ASP A 36 -25.89 0.48 -14.50
C ASP A 36 -26.54 1.70 -13.84
N VAL A 37 -25.76 2.53 -13.18
CA VAL A 37 -26.23 3.83 -12.66
C VAL A 37 -25.89 4.91 -13.68
N VAL A 38 -26.92 5.54 -14.23
CA VAL A 38 -26.79 6.46 -15.37
C VAL A 38 -27.27 7.84 -14.97
N ASN A 39 -26.36 8.82 -14.99
CA ASN A 39 -26.70 10.22 -14.74
C ASN A 39 -27.24 10.88 -16.02
N ARG A 40 -28.43 11.49 -15.90
CA ARG A 40 -29.16 12.27 -16.90
C ARG A 40 -29.62 13.62 -16.32
N GLY A 41 -28.89 14.12 -15.33
CA GLY A 41 -29.08 15.44 -14.75
C GLY A 41 -28.48 16.54 -15.63
N GLY A 42 -29.13 17.69 -15.69
CA GLY A 42 -28.66 18.84 -16.46
C GLY A 42 -28.58 20.11 -15.63
N SER A 43 -27.42 20.77 -15.62
CA SER A 43 -27.33 22.11 -15.04
C SER A 43 -28.25 23.06 -15.80
N GLY A 44 -29.10 23.76 -15.05
CA GLY A 44 -30.13 24.61 -15.62
C GLY A 44 -31.47 23.94 -15.85
N TYR A 45 -31.58 22.61 -15.93
CA TYR A 45 -32.84 21.91 -16.24
C TYR A 45 -33.92 22.16 -15.17
N ASN A 46 -35.19 22.10 -15.58
CA ASN A 46 -36.41 22.25 -14.79
C ASN A 46 -37.43 21.22 -15.30
N SER A 47 -38.56 21.10 -14.63
CA SER A 47 -39.57 20.08 -14.94
C SER A 47 -40.16 20.20 -16.35
N ARG A 48 -40.21 21.38 -16.98
CA ARG A 48 -40.66 21.53 -18.38
C ARG A 48 -39.74 20.78 -19.35
N TRP A 49 -38.43 20.99 -19.20
CA TRP A 49 -37.44 20.27 -19.99
C TRP A 49 -37.47 18.78 -19.66
N GLY A 50 -37.58 18.42 -18.38
CA GLY A 50 -37.76 17.03 -17.96
C GLY A 50 -38.95 16.35 -18.64
N ALA A 51 -40.10 17.02 -18.71
CA ALA A 51 -41.32 16.50 -19.33
C ALA A 51 -41.20 16.34 -20.86
N GLN A 52 -40.38 17.15 -21.52
CA GLN A 52 -40.07 17.02 -22.95
C GLN A 52 -39.10 15.87 -23.20
N LEU A 53 -37.98 15.85 -22.47
CA LEU A 53 -36.88 14.90 -22.65
C LEU A 53 -37.20 13.51 -22.13
N SER A 54 -38.16 13.36 -21.20
CA SER A 54 -38.47 12.06 -20.59
C SER A 54 -38.77 10.95 -21.61
N LYS A 55 -39.33 11.25 -22.78
CA LYS A 55 -39.55 10.24 -23.84
C LYS A 55 -38.28 9.81 -24.56
N GLU A 56 -37.28 10.69 -24.63
CA GLU A 56 -35.99 10.41 -25.26
C GLU A 56 -35.05 9.73 -24.27
N VAL A 57 -35.09 10.15 -23.01
CA VAL A 57 -34.32 9.55 -21.91
C VAL A 57 -34.82 8.15 -21.58
N PHE A 58 -36.14 7.95 -21.59
CA PHE A 58 -36.78 6.67 -21.31
C PHE A 58 -37.43 6.14 -22.58
N CYS A 59 -36.68 5.38 -23.37
CA CYS A 59 -37.18 4.72 -24.58
C CYS A 59 -36.74 3.26 -24.67
N LYS A 60 -37.58 2.41 -25.27
CA LYS A 60 -37.34 0.96 -25.38
C LYS A 60 -36.16 0.58 -26.28
N GLU A 61 -35.63 1.52 -27.07
CA GLU A 61 -34.49 1.29 -27.96
C GLU A 61 -33.14 1.33 -27.22
N ILE A 62 -33.10 1.96 -26.03
CA ILE A 62 -31.90 2.14 -25.21
C ILE A 62 -31.89 1.24 -23.96
N ASP A 63 -33.00 0.56 -23.65
CA ASP A 63 -33.23 -0.10 -22.36
C ASP A 63 -33.97 -1.44 -22.49
N ASP A 64 -33.31 -2.52 -22.06
CA ASP A 64 -33.60 -3.92 -22.38
C ASP A 64 -34.43 -4.67 -21.32
N GLY A 65 -34.93 -4.01 -20.26
CA GLY A 65 -36.03 -4.62 -19.49
C GLY A 65 -36.49 -4.01 -18.17
N HIS A 66 -35.61 -3.46 -17.32
CA HIS A 66 -35.98 -3.03 -15.95
C HIS A 66 -35.30 -1.73 -15.54
N CYS A 67 -36.10 -0.73 -15.15
CA CYS A 67 -35.60 0.61 -14.85
C CYS A 67 -36.09 1.11 -13.48
N LEU A 68 -35.15 1.55 -12.64
CA LEU A 68 -35.42 2.41 -11.50
C LEU A 68 -35.06 3.84 -11.88
N ALA A 69 -36.06 4.71 -12.01
CA ALA A 69 -35.83 6.13 -12.26
C ALA A 69 -35.84 6.90 -10.94
N ILE A 70 -34.76 7.60 -10.63
CA ILE A 70 -34.67 8.53 -9.50
C ILE A 70 -34.85 9.94 -10.09
N VAL A 71 -36.01 10.54 -9.86
CA VAL A 71 -36.42 11.80 -10.47
C VAL A 71 -36.27 12.95 -9.46
N TRP A 72 -35.46 13.96 -9.78
CA TRP A 72 -35.22 15.09 -8.89
C TRP A 72 -35.25 16.44 -9.63
N PHE A 73 -36.43 17.06 -9.61
CA PHE A 73 -36.68 18.42 -10.09
C PHE A 73 -37.29 19.25 -8.95
N GLY A 74 -37.49 20.55 -9.15
CA GLY A 74 -38.09 21.43 -8.16
C GLY A 74 -37.14 22.51 -7.68
N ALA A 75 -35.84 22.22 -7.55
CA ALA A 75 -34.87 23.19 -7.05
C ALA A 75 -34.65 24.33 -8.07
N ASN A 76 -34.61 24.01 -9.36
CA ASN A 76 -34.58 25.04 -10.41
C ASN A 76 -35.95 25.66 -10.71
N ASP A 77 -37.02 24.87 -10.62
CA ASP A 77 -38.41 25.30 -10.83
C ASP A 77 -38.83 26.38 -9.82
N ALA A 78 -38.38 26.24 -8.56
CA ALA A 78 -38.68 27.12 -7.43
C ALA A 78 -37.99 28.50 -7.46
N VAL A 79 -37.39 28.88 -8.58
CA VAL A 79 -36.97 30.27 -8.78
C VAL A 79 -38.17 31.21 -8.70
N LEU A 80 -38.04 32.35 -8.04
CA LEU A 80 -39.11 33.34 -7.94
C LEU A 80 -39.50 33.87 -9.33
N ALA A 81 -40.81 33.97 -9.58
CA ALA A 81 -41.37 34.51 -10.83
C ALA A 81 -40.83 35.92 -11.15
N SER A 82 -40.59 36.73 -10.11
CA SER A 82 -40.05 38.09 -10.19
C SER A 82 -38.62 38.15 -10.75
N SER A 83 -37.87 37.04 -10.77
CA SER A 83 -36.51 37.00 -11.31
C SER A 83 -36.43 37.07 -12.85
N GLY A 84 -37.54 36.78 -13.55
CA GLY A 84 -37.55 36.63 -15.01
C GLY A 84 -36.73 35.45 -15.54
N SER A 85 -36.29 34.54 -14.67
CA SER A 85 -35.49 33.37 -15.06
C SER A 85 -36.30 32.39 -15.89
N LYS A 86 -35.67 31.83 -16.93
CA LYS A 86 -36.23 30.72 -17.73
C LYS A 86 -36.40 29.43 -16.92
N GLN A 87 -35.80 29.36 -15.73
CA GLN A 87 -35.92 28.21 -14.84
C GLN A 87 -37.27 28.16 -14.12
N TYR A 88 -37.93 29.30 -13.87
CA TYR A 88 -39.19 29.37 -13.12
C TYR A 88 -40.29 28.54 -13.80
N VAL A 89 -40.92 27.66 -13.02
CA VAL A 89 -42.11 26.89 -13.43
C VAL A 89 -43.20 27.08 -12.38
N PRO A 90 -44.40 27.59 -12.69
CA PRO A 90 -45.51 27.66 -11.74
C PRO A 90 -45.75 26.30 -11.06
N VAL A 91 -46.05 26.30 -9.75
CA VAL A 91 -46.20 25.08 -8.92
C VAL A 91 -47.17 24.07 -9.56
N GLU A 92 -48.33 24.54 -10.04
CA GLU A 92 -49.30 23.68 -10.73
C GLU A 92 -48.73 23.07 -12.03
N GLU A 93 -47.98 23.86 -12.81
CA GLU A 93 -47.33 23.36 -14.02
C GLU A 93 -46.21 22.36 -13.68
N TYR A 94 -45.47 22.59 -12.59
CA TYR A 94 -44.47 21.66 -12.06
C TYR A 94 -45.10 20.32 -11.69
N GLY A 95 -46.23 20.31 -10.98
CA GLY A 95 -46.98 19.10 -10.64
C GLY A 95 -47.45 18.34 -11.89
N GLN A 96 -47.99 19.06 -12.89
CA GLN A 96 -48.37 18.48 -14.19
C GLN A 96 -47.17 17.86 -14.93
N ASN A 97 -46.01 18.54 -14.91
CA ASN A 97 -44.78 18.06 -15.53
C ASN A 97 -44.25 16.80 -14.84
N LEU A 98 -44.19 16.78 -13.49
CA LEU A 98 -43.81 15.59 -12.73
C LEU A 98 -44.73 14.41 -13.03
N SER A 99 -46.04 14.65 -13.01
CA SER A 99 -47.05 13.64 -13.34
C SER A 99 -46.83 13.06 -14.75
N LYS A 100 -46.47 13.91 -15.72
CA LYS A 100 -46.14 13.49 -17.09
C LYS A 100 -44.85 12.69 -17.17
N ILE A 101 -43.79 13.08 -16.46
CA ILE A 101 -42.51 12.34 -16.41
C ILE A 101 -42.75 10.94 -15.82
N ILE A 102 -43.41 10.86 -14.66
CA ILE A 102 -43.75 9.60 -14.00
C ILE A 102 -44.57 8.71 -14.93
N ASN A 103 -45.63 9.26 -15.54
CA ASN A 103 -46.48 8.52 -16.48
C ASN A 103 -45.69 8.00 -17.68
N ASN A 104 -44.78 8.79 -18.25
CA ASN A 104 -43.96 8.35 -19.39
C ASN A 104 -43.09 7.15 -18.98
N ILE A 105 -42.41 7.21 -17.84
CA ILE A 105 -41.58 6.11 -17.33
C ILE A 105 -42.43 4.84 -17.13
N LEU A 106 -43.57 4.96 -16.44
CA LEU A 106 -44.45 3.81 -16.19
C LEU A 106 -45.08 3.26 -17.47
N GLN A 107 -45.35 4.09 -18.48
CA GLN A 107 -45.83 3.64 -19.79
C GLN A 107 -44.75 2.91 -20.60
N VAL A 108 -43.50 3.33 -20.50
CA VAL A 108 -42.38 2.72 -21.23
C VAL A 108 -42.02 1.37 -20.64
N TYR A 109 -41.87 1.28 -19.31
CA TYR A 109 -41.38 0.07 -18.65
C TYR A 109 -42.48 -0.82 -18.06
N HIS A 110 -43.75 -0.38 -18.08
CA HIS A 110 -44.88 -1.11 -17.52
C HIS A 110 -44.56 -1.61 -16.09
N GLU A 111 -44.83 -2.88 -15.77
CA GLU A 111 -44.58 -3.48 -14.45
C GLU A 111 -43.10 -3.52 -14.03
N ARG A 112 -42.17 -3.25 -14.95
CA ARG A 112 -40.72 -3.33 -14.73
C ARG A 112 -40.08 -1.98 -14.42
N GLY A 113 -40.88 -0.91 -14.41
CA GLY A 113 -40.45 0.44 -14.05
C GLY A 113 -40.83 0.80 -12.63
N CYS A 114 -39.86 1.28 -11.86
CA CYS A 114 -40.08 1.92 -10.57
C CYS A 114 -39.57 3.36 -10.60
N VAL A 115 -40.22 4.24 -9.85
CA VAL A 115 -39.86 5.67 -9.77
C VAL A 115 -39.69 6.07 -8.32
N VAL A 116 -38.59 6.73 -7.99
CA VAL A 116 -38.39 7.42 -6.71
C VAL A 116 -38.29 8.90 -7.01
N VAL A 117 -39.21 9.69 -6.48
CA VAL A 117 -39.21 11.14 -6.66
C VAL A 117 -38.63 11.82 -5.42
N LEU A 118 -37.68 12.72 -5.60
CA LEU A 118 -37.06 13.46 -4.49
C LEU A 118 -37.71 14.85 -4.44
N THR A 119 -38.13 15.29 -3.25
CA THR A 119 -38.52 16.69 -3.07
C THR A 119 -37.29 17.60 -3.22
N PRO A 120 -37.43 18.84 -3.70
CA PRO A 120 -36.32 19.79 -3.66
C PRO A 120 -35.83 19.98 -2.22
N PRO A 121 -34.51 20.10 -1.98
CA PRO A 121 -34.00 20.38 -0.64
C PRO A 121 -34.44 21.79 -0.18
N PRO A 122 -34.41 22.08 1.13
CA PRO A 122 -34.57 23.47 1.58
C PRO A 122 -33.43 24.34 1.03
N VAL A 123 -33.67 25.64 0.94
CA VAL A 123 -32.70 26.62 0.45
C VAL A 123 -32.20 27.46 1.61
N ASP A 124 -30.89 27.65 1.72
CA ASP A 124 -30.30 28.62 2.65
C ASP A 124 -30.17 29.99 1.96
N GLU A 125 -31.08 30.90 2.30
CA GLU A 125 -31.17 32.23 1.69
C GLU A 125 -29.91 33.08 1.94
N ARG A 126 -29.28 32.95 3.10
CA ARG A 126 -28.05 33.68 3.41
C ARG A 126 -26.92 33.22 2.50
N MET A 127 -26.71 31.91 2.40
CA MET A 127 -25.69 31.32 1.53
C MET A 127 -25.96 31.59 0.05
N ARG A 128 -27.23 31.66 -0.37
CA ARG A 128 -27.58 32.08 -1.74
C ARG A 128 -27.11 33.50 -2.04
N LEU A 129 -27.37 34.44 -1.13
CA LEU A 129 -26.89 35.83 -1.28
C LEU A 129 -25.36 35.92 -1.29
N GLU A 130 -24.68 35.13 -0.44
CA GLU A 130 -23.22 35.05 -0.42
C GLU A 130 -22.65 34.46 -1.72
N HIS A 131 -23.25 33.38 -2.22
CA HIS A 131 -22.88 32.80 -3.50
C HIS A 131 -23.07 33.78 -4.66
N GLN A 132 -24.18 34.54 -4.66
CA GLN A 132 -24.43 35.57 -5.67
C GLN A 132 -23.33 36.64 -5.66
N LYS A 133 -22.95 37.13 -4.46
CA LYS A 133 -21.82 38.06 -4.30
C LYS A 133 -20.50 37.47 -4.78
N LYS A 134 -20.22 36.21 -4.44
CA LYS A 134 -19.01 35.50 -4.87
C LYS A 134 -18.94 35.32 -6.38
N LYS A 135 -20.07 35.04 -7.02
CA LYS A 135 -20.15 34.75 -8.46
C LYS A 135 -20.15 36.01 -9.34
N TYR A 136 -20.83 37.07 -8.90
CA TYR A 136 -21.06 38.25 -9.74
C TYR A 136 -20.37 39.53 -9.24
N GLY A 137 -19.71 39.51 -8.07
CA GLY A 137 -18.96 40.65 -7.54
C GLY A 137 -19.83 41.90 -7.39
N GLU A 138 -19.38 43.04 -7.93
CA GLU A 138 -20.12 44.31 -7.93
C GLU A 138 -21.44 44.26 -8.72
N GLN A 139 -21.63 43.25 -9.58
CA GLN A 139 -22.86 43.04 -10.35
C GLN A 139 -23.91 42.18 -9.62
N ALA A 140 -23.64 41.77 -8.38
CA ALA A 140 -24.60 41.02 -7.58
C ALA A 140 -25.84 41.89 -7.26
N THR A 141 -27.02 41.40 -7.64
CA THR A 141 -28.28 42.14 -7.48
C THR A 141 -28.70 42.33 -6.02
N GLY A 142 -28.22 41.48 -5.11
CA GLY A 142 -28.65 41.43 -3.70
C GLY A 142 -30.07 40.91 -3.52
N ILE A 143 -30.73 40.49 -4.61
CA ILE A 143 -32.09 39.96 -4.60
C ILE A 143 -31.99 38.44 -4.64
N LEU A 144 -32.71 37.77 -3.73
CA LEU A 144 -32.86 36.32 -3.72
C LEU A 144 -33.62 35.85 -4.95
N GLU A 145 -33.04 34.90 -5.68
CA GLU A 145 -33.74 34.24 -6.78
C GLU A 145 -34.60 33.05 -6.31
N ARG A 146 -34.41 32.56 -5.08
CA ARG A 146 -35.13 31.44 -4.46
C ARG A 146 -35.26 31.70 -2.96
N THR A 147 -36.36 31.25 -2.36
CA THR A 147 -36.62 31.34 -0.91
C THR A 147 -36.99 29.99 -0.35
N LEU A 148 -36.81 29.83 0.96
CA LEU A 148 -37.20 28.61 1.67
C LEU A 148 -38.71 28.36 1.52
N ASP A 149 -39.52 29.39 1.81
CA ASP A 149 -40.98 29.33 1.71
C ASP A 149 -41.48 28.94 0.30
N ASN A 150 -40.88 29.52 -0.73
CA ASN A 150 -41.29 29.21 -2.10
C ASN A 150 -40.89 27.77 -2.47
N THR A 151 -39.71 27.31 -2.04
CA THR A 151 -39.25 25.94 -2.31
C THR A 151 -40.10 24.90 -1.59
N ALA A 152 -40.60 25.22 -0.39
CA ALA A 152 -41.53 24.37 0.36
C ALA A 152 -42.82 24.06 -0.44
N LEU A 153 -43.33 25.02 -1.22
CA LEU A 153 -44.50 24.79 -2.08
C LEU A 153 -44.26 23.71 -3.13
N TYR A 154 -43.05 23.62 -3.69
CA TYR A 154 -42.69 22.58 -4.66
C TYR A 154 -42.44 21.23 -3.99
N ALA A 155 -41.93 21.22 -2.76
CA ALA A 155 -41.83 20.00 -1.96
C ALA A 155 -43.23 19.44 -1.66
N ILE A 156 -44.18 20.28 -1.22
CA ILE A 156 -45.57 19.89 -0.97
C ILE A 156 -46.22 19.33 -2.24
N GLU A 157 -46.18 20.08 -3.35
CA GLU A 157 -46.75 19.64 -4.63
C GLU A 157 -46.13 18.33 -5.11
N CYS A 158 -44.81 18.16 -4.96
CA CYS A 158 -44.12 16.92 -5.30
C CYS A 158 -44.68 15.72 -4.52
N LEU A 159 -44.89 15.89 -3.21
CA LEU A 159 -45.45 14.83 -2.37
C LEU A 159 -46.91 14.54 -2.72
N ASP A 160 -47.70 15.56 -3.00
CA ASP A 160 -49.11 15.41 -3.36
C ASP A 160 -49.25 14.65 -4.69
N ILE A 161 -48.47 15.00 -5.72
CA ILE A 161 -48.44 14.26 -6.99
C ILE A 161 -48.07 12.79 -6.78
N VAL A 162 -47.08 12.47 -5.93
CA VAL A 162 -46.69 11.07 -5.69
C VAL A 162 -47.80 10.32 -4.93
N LYS A 163 -48.41 10.94 -3.92
CA LYS A 163 -49.51 10.34 -3.14
C LYS A 163 -50.75 10.11 -4.02
N GLU A 164 -51.10 11.06 -4.88
CA GLU A 164 -52.25 10.97 -5.79
C GLU A 164 -52.14 9.81 -6.79
N LYS A 165 -50.93 9.41 -7.19
CA LYS A 165 -50.74 8.27 -8.10
C LYS A 165 -51.26 6.96 -7.52
N CYS A 166 -51.20 6.79 -6.19
CA CYS A 166 -51.60 5.56 -5.50
C CYS A 166 -51.03 4.28 -6.14
N ASP A 167 -49.80 4.34 -6.64
CA ASP A 167 -49.10 3.25 -7.31
C ASP A 167 -47.90 2.81 -6.48
N SER A 168 -47.84 1.53 -6.10
CA SER A 168 -46.77 1.00 -5.25
C SER A 168 -45.38 1.07 -5.88
N ARG A 169 -45.28 1.31 -7.19
CA ARG A 169 -44.02 1.49 -7.92
C ARG A 169 -43.49 2.92 -7.86
N VAL A 170 -44.28 3.87 -7.38
CA VAL A 170 -43.90 5.28 -7.24
C VAL A 170 -43.70 5.59 -5.77
N CYS A 171 -42.44 5.80 -5.39
CA CYS A 171 -42.03 6.16 -4.04
C CYS A 171 -41.48 7.59 -4.01
N TYR A 172 -41.27 8.14 -2.82
CA TYR A 172 -40.64 9.43 -2.65
C TYR A 172 -39.61 9.44 -1.52
N VAL A 173 -38.67 10.38 -1.59
CA VAL A 173 -37.82 10.79 -0.47
C VAL A 173 -38.10 12.26 -0.20
N ASP A 174 -38.54 12.57 1.02
CA ASP A 174 -38.84 13.94 1.42
C ASP A 174 -37.58 14.66 1.91
N VAL A 175 -36.69 14.96 0.98
CA VAL A 175 -35.41 15.63 1.24
C VAL A 175 -35.63 16.97 1.96
N PHE A 176 -36.69 17.70 1.60
CA PHE A 176 -37.08 18.95 2.25
C PHE A 176 -37.21 18.78 3.75
N SER A 177 -38.15 17.93 4.20
CA SER A 177 -38.39 17.73 5.63
C SER A 177 -37.22 17.04 6.33
N ILE A 178 -36.53 16.09 5.67
CA ILE A 178 -35.34 15.43 6.25
C ILE A 178 -34.27 16.45 6.66
N MET A 179 -34.03 17.46 5.83
CA MET A 179 -33.01 18.48 6.09
C MET A 179 -33.54 19.61 6.99
N GLU A 180 -34.81 20.00 6.86
CA GLU A 180 -35.42 21.05 7.68
C GLU A 180 -35.58 20.63 9.15
N SER A 181 -35.97 19.38 9.41
CA SER A 181 -36.25 18.87 10.76
C SER A 181 -35.13 18.01 11.34
N HIS A 182 -33.90 18.15 10.85
CA HIS A 182 -32.77 17.36 11.36
C HIS A 182 -32.34 17.87 12.76
N ASN A 183 -32.25 16.99 13.75
CA ASN A 183 -32.00 17.39 15.14
C ASN A 183 -30.57 17.88 15.40
N ASP A 184 -29.60 17.40 14.61
CA ASP A 184 -28.16 17.58 14.87
C ASP A 184 -27.47 18.62 13.97
N TYR A 185 -28.17 19.14 12.94
CA TYR A 185 -27.56 19.96 11.89
C TYR A 185 -28.53 21.05 11.41
N GLU A 186 -27.99 22.18 10.99
CA GLU A 186 -28.76 23.24 10.36
C GLU A 186 -28.84 23.05 8.84
N ILE A 187 -29.80 23.70 8.17
CA ILE A 187 -29.94 23.67 6.70
C ILE A 187 -28.62 24.00 6.00
N SER A 188 -27.86 24.95 6.56
CA SER A 188 -26.56 25.38 6.01
C SER A 188 -25.50 24.27 5.98
N ASP A 189 -25.56 23.29 6.88
CA ASP A 189 -24.59 22.19 6.92
C ASP A 189 -24.77 21.21 5.75
N PHE A 190 -25.99 21.11 5.22
CA PHE A 190 -26.34 20.23 4.10
C PHE A 190 -26.02 20.81 2.74
N LEU A 191 -25.71 22.12 2.65
CA LEU A 191 -25.61 22.85 1.40
C LEU A 191 -24.22 23.50 1.24
N SER A 192 -23.68 23.52 0.02
CA SER A 192 -22.37 24.11 -0.30
C SER A 192 -22.48 25.56 -0.77
N ASP A 193 -23.61 25.93 -1.36
CA ASP A 193 -23.86 27.28 -1.88
C ASP A 193 -25.29 27.79 -1.59
N GLY A 194 -25.95 27.18 -0.61
CA GLY A 194 -27.35 27.42 -0.27
C GLY A 194 -28.36 26.74 -1.20
N LEU A 195 -27.92 25.95 -2.19
CA LEU A 195 -28.77 25.15 -3.07
C LEU A 195 -28.21 23.75 -3.31
N HIS A 196 -26.94 23.63 -3.70
CA HIS A 196 -26.28 22.37 -4.00
C HIS A 196 -25.79 21.69 -2.74
N LEU A 197 -25.79 20.36 -2.73
CA LEU A 197 -25.44 19.56 -1.55
C LEU A 197 -23.98 19.76 -1.13
N SER A 198 -23.74 19.80 0.17
CA SER A 198 -22.44 19.60 0.80
C SER A 198 -22.09 18.09 0.84
N PRO A 199 -20.89 17.69 1.28
CA PRO A 199 -20.59 16.27 1.54
C PRO A 199 -21.58 15.62 2.52
N LEU A 200 -22.02 16.35 3.56
CA LEU A 200 -23.04 15.87 4.50
C LEU A 200 -24.41 15.71 3.81
N GLY A 201 -24.83 16.70 3.02
CA GLY A 201 -26.08 16.63 2.26
C GLY A 201 -26.12 15.44 1.28
N ASN A 202 -25.00 15.19 0.57
CA ASN A 202 -24.87 14.03 -0.32
C ASN A 202 -25.03 12.70 0.43
N ARG A 203 -24.41 12.56 1.61
CA ARG A 203 -24.55 11.35 2.43
C ARG A 203 -26.00 11.11 2.87
N ILE A 204 -26.68 12.13 3.38
CA ILE A 204 -28.06 12.01 3.87
C ILE A 204 -29.01 11.61 2.74
N VAL A 205 -28.87 12.23 1.56
CA VAL A 205 -29.69 11.89 0.38
C VAL A 205 -29.44 10.44 -0.04
N PHE A 206 -28.18 10.01 -0.12
CA PHE A 206 -27.83 8.62 -0.43
C PHE A 206 -28.48 7.62 0.55
N GLU A 207 -28.34 7.86 1.85
CA GLU A 207 -28.86 6.97 2.90
C GLU A 207 -30.40 6.80 2.79
N HIS A 208 -31.14 7.90 2.61
CA HIS A 208 -32.61 7.84 2.53
C HIS A 208 -33.11 7.30 1.19
N VAL A 209 -32.42 7.60 0.08
CA VAL A 209 -32.71 6.98 -1.22
C VAL A 209 -32.52 5.48 -1.13
N LEU A 210 -31.40 5.01 -0.55
CA LEU A 210 -31.14 3.59 -0.37
C LEU A 210 -32.19 2.93 0.52
N GLN A 211 -32.55 3.57 1.63
CA GLN A 211 -33.58 3.07 2.55
C GLN A 211 -34.93 2.86 1.85
N VAL A 212 -35.38 3.82 1.03
CA VAL A 212 -36.63 3.70 0.26
C VAL A 212 -36.55 2.55 -0.72
N ILE A 213 -35.43 2.42 -1.44
CA ILE A 213 -35.23 1.33 -2.39
C ILE A 213 -35.30 -0.02 -1.66
N GLU A 214 -34.56 -0.19 -0.57
CA GLU A 214 -34.50 -1.47 0.16
C GLU A 214 -35.85 -1.86 0.78
N GLN A 215 -36.59 -0.89 1.32
CA GLN A 215 -37.83 -1.16 2.04
C GLN A 215 -39.07 -1.26 1.15
N LYS A 216 -39.12 -0.46 0.06
CA LYS A 216 -40.33 -0.31 -0.75
C LYS A 216 -40.18 -0.87 -2.16
N LEU A 217 -38.97 -0.85 -2.71
CA LEU A 217 -38.67 -1.31 -4.07
C LEU A 217 -37.70 -2.50 -4.01
N CYS A 218 -38.05 -3.52 -3.22
CA CYS A 218 -37.17 -4.64 -2.89
C CYS A 218 -36.59 -5.36 -4.11
N SER A 219 -37.29 -5.33 -5.25
CA SER A 219 -36.78 -5.86 -6.50
C SER A 219 -35.51 -5.12 -6.95
N PHE A 220 -35.36 -3.83 -6.70
CA PHE A 220 -34.18 -3.01 -7.01
C PHE A 220 -33.19 -2.87 -5.85
N ALA A 221 -33.46 -3.47 -4.69
CA ALA A 221 -32.53 -3.44 -3.56
C ALA A 221 -31.17 -4.05 -3.96
N PRO A 222 -30.03 -3.41 -3.65
CA PRO A 222 -28.71 -3.93 -4.03
C PRO A 222 -28.44 -5.37 -3.56
N GLY A 223 -29.03 -5.80 -2.44
CA GLY A 223 -28.93 -7.17 -1.94
C GLY A 223 -29.80 -8.19 -2.69
N ALA A 224 -30.86 -7.73 -3.37
CA ALA A 224 -31.78 -8.57 -4.14
C ALA A 224 -31.36 -8.71 -5.61
N LEU A 225 -30.51 -7.80 -6.11
CA LEU A 225 -29.97 -7.87 -7.46
C LEU A 225 -28.90 -8.95 -7.58
N LYS A 226 -29.07 -9.81 -8.58
CA LYS A 226 -28.00 -10.70 -9.01
C LYS A 226 -26.87 -9.84 -9.58
N THR A 227 -25.65 -10.17 -9.21
CA THR A 227 -24.47 -9.60 -9.81
C THR A 227 -24.47 -9.91 -11.32
N ILE A 228 -24.50 -8.87 -12.16
CA ILE A 228 -24.40 -8.93 -13.62
C ILE A 228 -23.05 -9.54 -14.01
N LEU A 229 -22.02 -9.28 -13.21
CA LEU A 229 -20.74 -9.99 -13.25
C LEU A 229 -20.79 -11.18 -12.27
N PRO A 230 -20.49 -12.42 -12.68
CA PRO A 230 -20.48 -13.53 -11.74
C PRO A 230 -19.56 -13.28 -10.53
N PRO A 231 -19.84 -13.84 -9.34
CA PRO A 231 -18.82 -13.94 -8.28
C PRO A 231 -17.57 -14.61 -8.85
N ASN A 232 -16.38 -14.34 -8.29
CA ASN A 232 -15.08 -14.85 -8.76
C ASN A 232 -15.03 -16.38 -9.07
N GLU A 233 -15.97 -17.17 -8.56
CA GLU A 233 -16.10 -18.60 -8.85
C GLU A 233 -16.70 -18.92 -10.24
N THR A 234 -17.32 -17.95 -10.91
CA THR A 234 -17.96 -18.11 -12.24
C THR A 234 -17.47 -17.11 -13.30
N LEU A 235 -16.60 -16.14 -12.95
CA LEU A 235 -15.83 -15.33 -13.90
C LEU A 235 -14.60 -16.08 -14.42
N SER A 236 -14.84 -17.28 -14.95
CA SER A 236 -13.89 -18.05 -15.74
C SER A 236 -13.76 -17.56 -17.19
N THR A 237 -14.31 -16.37 -17.52
CA THR A 237 -14.28 -15.84 -18.90
C THR A 237 -14.28 -14.31 -18.94
N PHE A 238 -13.09 -13.73 -19.08
CA PHE A 238 -12.83 -12.53 -19.89
C PHE A 238 -11.69 -12.91 -20.85
N PRO A 239 -11.70 -12.48 -22.11
CA PRO A 239 -12.81 -12.56 -23.06
C PRO A 239 -13.15 -14.03 -23.39
N CYS A 240 -13.97 -14.29 -24.42
CA CYS A 240 -14.11 -15.65 -24.94
C CYS A 240 -12.72 -16.29 -25.12
N LYS A 241 -12.59 -17.59 -24.87
CA LYS A 241 -11.40 -18.39 -25.23
C LYS A 241 -10.94 -18.05 -26.66
N ASP A 242 -11.91 -17.75 -27.53
CA ASP A 242 -11.71 -17.31 -28.92
C ASP A 242 -11.18 -15.88 -29.08
N GLU A 243 -11.37 -14.96 -28.13
CA GLU A 243 -10.89 -13.56 -28.21
C GLU A 243 -9.50 -13.38 -27.58
N VAL A 244 -9.10 -14.18 -26.58
CA VAL A 244 -7.67 -14.30 -26.20
C VAL A 244 -6.92 -15.08 -27.27
N GLU A 245 -7.52 -16.14 -27.82
CA GLU A 245 -6.94 -16.82 -28.98
C GLU A 245 -6.89 -15.85 -30.20
N LYS A 246 -7.89 -15.01 -30.47
CA LYS A 246 -7.83 -14.02 -31.57
C LYS A 246 -6.92 -12.81 -31.33
N LEU A 247 -6.80 -12.30 -30.09
CA LEU A 247 -5.90 -11.18 -29.78
C LEU A 247 -4.43 -11.63 -29.71
N CYS A 248 -4.17 -12.88 -29.30
CA CYS A 248 -2.80 -13.38 -29.18
C CYS A 248 -2.31 -14.07 -30.45
N LEU A 249 -3.18 -14.62 -31.32
CA LEU A 249 -2.80 -15.14 -32.64
C LEU A 249 -2.54 -14.04 -33.69
N THR A 250 -2.18 -12.83 -33.26
CA THR A 250 -1.50 -11.89 -34.16
C THR A 250 -0.06 -12.36 -34.30
N GLU A 251 0.49 -12.39 -35.52
CA GLU A 251 1.81 -12.96 -35.86
C GLU A 251 3.02 -12.30 -35.13
N ASN A 252 2.79 -11.37 -34.19
CA ASN A 252 3.80 -10.49 -33.58
C ASN A 252 3.89 -10.56 -32.03
N GLY A 253 3.15 -11.41 -31.33
CA GLY A 253 3.27 -11.55 -29.87
C GLY A 253 4.56 -12.24 -29.43
N ASN A 254 5.21 -11.79 -28.34
CA ASN A 254 6.35 -12.51 -27.74
C ASN A 254 5.82 -13.63 -26.84
N TRP A 255 5.82 -14.86 -27.36
CA TRP A 255 5.26 -16.03 -26.70
C TRP A 255 6.31 -16.82 -25.92
N THR A 256 6.03 -17.14 -24.66
CA THR A 256 6.86 -18.02 -23.84
C THR A 256 6.03 -19.18 -23.30
N VAL A 257 6.54 -20.40 -23.44
CA VAL A 257 5.93 -21.61 -22.88
C VAL A 257 6.85 -22.22 -21.83
N PHE A 258 6.39 -22.28 -20.59
CA PHE A 258 7.08 -22.88 -19.46
C PHE A 258 6.61 -24.33 -19.31
N ARG A 259 7.52 -25.31 -19.33
CA ARG A 259 7.22 -26.75 -19.22
C ARG A 259 8.09 -27.43 -18.19
N ASN A 260 7.72 -28.66 -17.82
CA ASN A 260 8.54 -29.54 -16.96
C ASN A 260 8.85 -28.87 -15.60
N GLY A 261 7.83 -28.27 -14.98
CA GLY A 261 7.92 -27.68 -13.65
C GLY A 261 6.66 -27.99 -12.83
N SER A 262 6.78 -27.94 -11.52
CA SER A 262 5.65 -28.07 -10.60
C SER A 262 5.27 -26.70 -10.08
N PHE A 263 4.07 -26.21 -10.37
CA PHE A 263 3.64 -24.83 -10.10
C PHE A 263 2.78 -24.73 -8.84
N TRP A 264 3.03 -23.72 -8.01
CA TRP A 264 2.24 -23.47 -6.81
C TRP A 264 0.83 -23.01 -7.17
N ASP A 265 -0.18 -23.70 -6.63
CA ASP A 265 -1.59 -23.37 -6.79
C ASP A 265 -2.19 -22.88 -5.46
N TRP A 266 -2.71 -21.66 -5.45
CA TRP A 266 -3.37 -21.06 -4.29
C TRP A 266 -4.72 -21.71 -3.96
N ASN A 267 -5.33 -22.44 -4.90
CA ASN A 267 -6.60 -23.12 -4.67
C ASN A 267 -6.41 -24.44 -3.92
N THR A 268 -5.34 -25.19 -4.24
CA THR A 268 -5.04 -26.47 -3.59
C THR A 268 -3.95 -26.39 -2.52
N LEU A 269 -3.34 -25.21 -2.33
CA LEU A 269 -2.24 -24.96 -1.38
C LEU A 269 -1.10 -25.97 -1.51
N SER A 270 -0.79 -26.34 -2.75
CA SER A 270 0.18 -27.37 -3.10
C SER A 270 0.75 -27.13 -4.49
N PHE A 271 1.86 -27.80 -4.80
CA PHE A 271 2.40 -27.80 -6.16
C PHE A 271 1.60 -28.75 -7.06
N LYS A 272 1.22 -28.26 -8.25
CA LYS A 272 0.61 -29.03 -9.32
C LYS A 272 1.59 -29.23 -10.47
N ASN A 273 1.60 -30.43 -11.05
CA ASN A 273 2.31 -30.70 -12.29
C ASN A 273 1.42 -30.32 -13.47
N TRP A 274 1.30 -29.02 -13.74
CA TRP A 274 0.72 -28.57 -14.99
C TRP A 274 1.67 -28.93 -16.13
N ASP A 275 1.12 -29.36 -17.27
CA ASP A 275 1.90 -29.65 -18.47
C ASP A 275 2.68 -28.42 -18.91
N SER A 276 1.98 -27.29 -19.02
CA SER A 276 2.59 -26.04 -19.41
C SER A 276 1.83 -24.79 -18.96
N VAL A 277 2.59 -23.73 -18.69
CA VAL A 277 2.08 -22.36 -18.52
C VAL A 277 2.52 -21.55 -19.72
N VAL A 278 1.60 -20.83 -20.36
CA VAL A 278 1.88 -20.04 -21.57
C VAL A 278 1.67 -18.57 -21.28
N SER A 279 2.66 -17.76 -21.64
CA SER A 279 2.56 -16.31 -21.61
C SER A 279 2.72 -15.69 -23.00
N CYS A 280 2.12 -14.52 -23.16
CA CYS A 280 2.28 -13.63 -24.32
C CYS A 280 2.53 -12.22 -23.79
N ASN A 281 3.59 -11.56 -24.26
CA ASN A 281 3.99 -10.22 -23.82
C ASN A 281 4.01 -10.09 -22.28
N GLY A 282 4.62 -11.09 -21.63
CA GLY A 282 4.78 -11.13 -20.18
C GLY A 282 3.52 -11.44 -19.37
N LYS A 283 2.36 -11.70 -19.99
CA LYS A 283 1.12 -12.09 -19.30
C LYS A 283 0.79 -13.56 -19.49
N ILE A 284 0.40 -14.26 -18.44
CA ILE A 284 -0.10 -15.63 -18.49
C ILE A 284 -1.44 -15.63 -19.23
N VAL A 285 -1.53 -16.33 -20.35
CA VAL A 285 -2.74 -16.41 -21.18
C VAL A 285 -3.39 -17.78 -21.12
N LYS A 286 -2.64 -18.82 -20.74
CA LYS A 286 -3.16 -20.19 -20.67
C LYS A 286 -2.35 -21.06 -19.71
N ILE A 287 -3.03 -21.96 -19.02
CA ILE A 287 -2.43 -23.02 -18.19
C ILE A 287 -3.03 -24.34 -18.67
N TYR A 288 -2.18 -25.30 -19.00
CA TYR A 288 -2.58 -26.63 -19.44
C TYR A 288 -2.35 -27.63 -18.31
N GLU A 289 -3.43 -28.20 -17.76
CA GLU A 289 -3.35 -29.14 -16.63
C GLU A 289 -2.98 -30.56 -17.09
N ASP A 290 -3.61 -31.04 -18.17
CA ASP A 290 -3.32 -32.31 -18.83
C ASP A 290 -2.79 -32.04 -20.24
N ALA A 291 -1.82 -32.85 -20.70
CA ALA A 291 -1.09 -32.59 -21.94
C ALA A 291 -1.98 -32.29 -23.15
N PRO A 292 -1.65 -31.25 -23.95
CA PRO A 292 -1.94 -31.25 -25.37
C PRO A 292 -0.71 -30.97 -26.23
N GLN A 293 -0.78 -31.48 -27.46
CA GLN A 293 0.19 -31.33 -28.56
C GLN A 293 0.99 -30.03 -28.53
N SER A 294 2.30 -30.20 -28.76
CA SER A 294 3.25 -29.17 -29.20
C SER A 294 2.56 -27.89 -29.63
N CYS A 295 2.64 -26.86 -28.79
CA CYS A 295 2.25 -25.53 -29.18
C CYS A 295 3.13 -25.11 -30.39
N GLU A 296 2.64 -25.36 -31.61
CA GLU A 296 3.21 -24.86 -32.87
C GLU A 296 2.83 -23.37 -33.03
N LEU A 297 2.99 -22.58 -31.96
CA LEU A 297 2.92 -21.13 -32.09
C LEU A 297 4.22 -20.69 -32.77
N ALA A 298 4.10 -20.12 -33.97
CA ALA A 298 5.24 -19.53 -34.67
C ALA A 298 5.94 -18.51 -33.75
N ASN A 299 7.27 -18.52 -33.71
CA ASN A 299 8.12 -17.64 -32.89
C ASN A 299 7.99 -17.78 -31.35
N CYS A 300 7.57 -18.94 -30.84
CA CYS A 300 7.48 -19.20 -29.40
C CYS A 300 8.82 -19.63 -28.77
N GLN A 301 9.19 -19.02 -27.64
CA GLN A 301 10.29 -19.45 -26.78
C GLN A 301 9.82 -20.53 -25.80
N VAL A 302 10.47 -21.70 -25.81
CA VAL A 302 10.20 -22.76 -24.83
C VAL A 302 11.21 -22.70 -23.70
N GLN A 303 10.73 -22.60 -22.46
CA GLN A 303 11.53 -22.62 -21.23
C GLN A 303 11.29 -23.95 -20.50
N ASP A 304 12.29 -24.83 -20.52
CA ASP A 304 12.30 -26.06 -19.72
C ASP A 304 12.70 -25.72 -18.28
N LEU A 305 11.79 -25.98 -17.34
CA LEU A 305 11.97 -25.72 -15.92
C LEU A 305 12.75 -26.83 -15.19
N GLU A 306 13.12 -27.90 -15.90
CA GLU A 306 13.99 -29.00 -15.47
C GLU A 306 13.57 -29.66 -14.14
N GLY A 307 12.28 -29.88 -13.98
CA GLY A 307 11.66 -30.46 -12.77
C GLY A 307 11.61 -29.50 -11.57
N GLY A 308 11.87 -28.21 -11.77
CA GLY A 308 11.88 -27.21 -10.70
C GLY A 308 10.49 -26.92 -10.12
N PHE A 309 10.46 -26.48 -8.87
CA PHE A 309 9.26 -26.04 -8.17
C PHE A 309 9.08 -24.53 -8.36
N VAL A 310 7.94 -24.11 -8.91
CA VAL A 310 7.66 -22.75 -9.37
C VAL A 310 6.73 -22.05 -8.39
N LEU A 311 7.24 -21.06 -7.70
CA LEU A 311 6.45 -20.13 -6.88
C LEU A 311 6.03 -18.93 -7.74
N PRO A 312 4.94 -18.22 -7.38
CA PRO A 312 4.73 -16.87 -7.91
C PRO A 312 5.98 -16.03 -7.62
N GLY A 313 6.32 -15.10 -8.51
CA GLY A 313 7.48 -14.23 -8.35
C GLY A 313 7.52 -13.64 -6.96
N LEU A 314 8.58 -13.96 -6.21
CA LEU A 314 8.72 -13.51 -4.83
C LEU A 314 8.99 -12.00 -4.80
N ALA A 315 8.44 -11.34 -3.80
CA ALA A 315 8.47 -9.91 -3.64
C ALA A 315 8.94 -9.54 -2.23
N ASP A 316 9.81 -8.54 -2.14
CA ASP A 316 10.22 -7.95 -0.88
C ASP A 316 9.42 -6.65 -0.67
N ALA A 317 8.63 -6.57 0.40
CA ALA A 317 7.79 -5.42 0.69
C ALA A 317 8.51 -4.27 1.43
N HIS A 318 9.75 -4.48 1.90
CA HIS A 318 10.55 -3.45 2.57
C HIS A 318 12.04 -3.76 2.45
N ILE A 319 12.78 -2.95 1.69
CA ILE A 319 14.22 -3.13 1.48
C ILE A 319 14.89 -1.79 1.21
N HIS A 320 16.22 -1.71 1.34
CA HIS A 320 17.03 -0.56 0.94
C HIS A 320 18.07 -0.99 -0.12
N VAL A 321 17.63 -1.10 -1.37
CA VAL A 321 18.44 -1.62 -2.49
C VAL A 321 19.70 -0.78 -2.71
N TYR A 322 19.61 0.54 -2.62
CA TYR A 322 20.77 1.43 -2.72
C TYR A 322 21.81 1.09 -1.65
N HIS A 323 21.40 1.01 -0.38
CA HIS A 323 22.30 0.71 0.73
C HIS A 323 22.85 -0.72 0.67
N MET A 324 22.08 -1.65 0.11
CA MET A 324 22.57 -3.01 -0.14
C MET A 324 23.74 -2.98 -1.14
N GLY A 325 23.58 -2.24 -2.24
CA GLY A 325 24.64 -2.00 -3.22
C GLY A 325 25.85 -1.25 -2.65
N GLU A 326 25.60 -0.22 -1.85
CA GLU A 326 26.65 0.54 -1.18
C GLU A 326 27.46 -0.34 -0.21
N ASN A 327 26.77 -1.20 0.55
CA ASN A 327 27.40 -2.16 1.47
C ASN A 327 28.28 -3.17 0.70
N LEU A 328 27.81 -3.69 -0.44
CA LEU A 328 28.61 -4.56 -1.32
C LEU A 328 29.90 -3.89 -1.83
N ASN A 329 29.95 -2.56 -1.88
CA ASN A 329 31.07 -1.77 -2.37
C ASN A 329 31.85 -1.03 -1.24
N SER A 330 31.49 -1.28 0.03
CA SER A 330 32.10 -0.67 1.23
C SER A 330 32.93 -1.66 2.04
N LEU A 331 33.63 -1.19 3.08
CA LEU A 331 34.34 -2.07 4.00
C LEU A 331 33.35 -2.92 4.82
N SER A 332 33.35 -4.23 4.61
CA SER A 332 32.55 -5.15 5.41
C SER A 332 33.19 -5.43 6.78
N LEU A 333 32.45 -5.13 7.84
CA LEU A 333 32.81 -5.40 9.24
C LEU A 333 31.98 -6.51 9.87
N VAL A 334 31.27 -7.28 9.05
CA VAL A 334 30.40 -8.33 9.57
C VAL A 334 31.22 -9.49 10.10
N GLY A 335 30.71 -10.05 11.20
CA GLY A 335 31.32 -11.16 11.91
C GLY A 335 32.60 -10.77 12.64
N CYS A 336 32.91 -9.47 12.77
CA CYS A 336 33.97 -9.00 13.66
C CYS A 336 33.67 -9.44 15.09
N LYS A 337 34.64 -10.12 15.71
CA LYS A 337 34.49 -10.70 17.06
C LYS A 337 35.17 -9.88 18.16
N SER A 338 35.87 -8.81 17.79
CA SER A 338 36.52 -7.90 18.74
C SER A 338 36.78 -6.52 18.13
N VAL A 339 36.93 -5.50 18.98
CA VAL A 339 37.34 -4.15 18.57
C VAL A 339 38.71 -4.17 17.87
N SER A 340 39.64 -5.01 18.31
CA SER A 340 40.96 -5.16 17.68
C SER A 340 40.86 -5.70 16.25
N GLU A 341 40.00 -6.68 16.00
CA GLU A 341 39.75 -7.19 14.65
C GLU A 341 39.13 -6.11 13.76
N LEU A 342 38.14 -5.37 14.28
CA LEU A 342 37.51 -4.25 13.60
C LEU A 342 38.57 -3.21 13.17
N VAL A 343 39.42 -2.75 14.10
CA VAL A 343 40.52 -1.82 13.82
C VAL A 343 41.48 -2.37 12.76
N SER A 344 41.83 -3.66 12.84
CA SER A 344 42.71 -4.30 11.86
C SER A 344 42.11 -4.32 10.44
N ARG A 345 40.80 -4.56 10.31
CA ARG A 345 40.12 -4.54 8.99
C ARG A 345 40.06 -3.12 8.42
N VAL A 346 39.77 -2.14 9.27
CA VAL A 346 39.76 -0.71 8.89
C VAL A 346 41.15 -0.27 8.43
N LYS A 347 42.20 -0.65 9.17
CA LYS A 347 43.58 -0.35 8.80
C LYS A 347 43.95 -0.94 7.44
N LYS A 348 43.68 -2.23 7.25
CA LYS A 348 43.94 -2.90 5.97
C LYS A 348 43.22 -2.22 4.81
N TYR A 349 41.95 -1.85 5.01
CA TYR A 349 41.17 -1.17 3.99
C TYR A 349 41.72 0.22 3.67
N ALA A 350 42.12 1.00 4.68
CA ALA A 350 42.73 2.30 4.48
C ALA A 350 44.08 2.23 3.73
N GLU A 351 44.85 1.16 3.94
CA GLU A 351 46.10 0.87 3.22
C GLU A 351 45.85 0.42 1.78
N ASP A 352 44.83 -0.41 1.55
CA ASP A 352 44.45 -0.92 0.23
C ASP A 352 43.75 0.17 -0.64
N HIS A 353 43.23 1.24 -0.01
CA HIS A 353 42.52 2.36 -0.65
C HIS A 353 43.08 3.74 -0.27
N PRO A 354 44.36 4.04 -0.60
CA PRO A 354 45.02 5.27 -0.19
C PRO A 354 44.38 6.54 -0.78
N GLU A 355 43.64 6.43 -1.88
CA GLU A 355 42.94 7.53 -2.54
C GLU A 355 41.67 7.99 -1.81
N ARG A 356 41.06 7.13 -0.97
CA ARG A 356 39.80 7.46 -0.28
C ARG A 356 40.03 8.35 0.92
N GLU A 357 39.49 9.56 0.93
CA GLU A 357 39.56 10.47 2.08
C GLU A 357 38.72 9.98 3.27
N TRP A 358 37.54 9.43 2.96
CA TRP A 358 36.63 8.79 3.90
C TRP A 358 36.73 7.27 3.82
N ILE A 359 36.91 6.63 4.97
CA ILE A 359 36.81 5.19 5.15
C ILE A 359 35.46 4.89 5.79
N VAL A 360 34.55 4.36 4.98
CA VAL A 360 33.21 3.97 5.41
C VAL A 360 33.15 2.44 5.49
N GLY A 361 32.72 1.93 6.65
CA GLY A 361 32.51 0.50 6.86
C GLY A 361 31.16 0.20 7.47
N MET A 362 30.68 -1.03 7.28
CA MET A 362 29.32 -1.40 7.66
C MET A 362 29.25 -2.78 8.31
N GLY A 363 28.28 -2.94 9.22
CA GLY A 363 27.81 -4.23 9.70
C GLY A 363 28.56 -4.81 10.89
N TRP A 364 29.29 -3.99 11.65
CA TRP A 364 29.81 -4.44 12.95
C TRP A 364 28.67 -4.60 13.96
N ASP A 365 28.85 -5.50 14.92
CA ASP A 365 27.90 -5.71 16.01
C ASP A 365 28.62 -5.92 17.34
N HIS A 366 28.35 -5.06 18.32
CA HIS A 366 29.01 -5.12 19.63
C HIS A 366 28.62 -6.37 20.42
N GLU A 367 27.45 -6.97 20.16
CA GLU A 367 27.06 -8.21 20.81
C GLU A 367 28.01 -9.37 20.44
N LEU A 368 28.52 -9.39 19.19
CA LEU A 368 29.57 -10.32 18.76
C LEU A 368 30.96 -9.97 19.32
N MET A 369 31.13 -8.76 19.84
CA MET A 369 32.36 -8.25 20.46
C MET A 369 32.28 -8.24 21.99
N GLY A 370 31.38 -9.02 22.58
CA GLY A 370 31.24 -9.16 24.04
C GLY A 370 30.51 -7.98 24.70
N GLY A 371 29.64 -7.29 23.97
CA GLY A 371 28.89 -6.12 24.44
C GLY A 371 29.69 -4.81 24.42
N ILE A 372 30.91 -4.82 23.86
CA ILE A 372 31.82 -3.67 23.88
C ILE A 372 31.62 -2.83 22.62
N LEU A 373 31.31 -1.54 22.81
CA LEU A 373 31.24 -0.57 21.72
C LEU A 373 32.65 -0.06 21.37
N PRO A 374 33.02 0.01 20.07
CA PRO A 374 34.22 0.71 19.64
C PRO A 374 34.07 2.23 19.88
N THR A 375 35.19 2.91 20.08
CA THR A 375 35.25 4.35 20.30
C THR A 375 36.08 5.05 19.23
N ARG A 376 36.01 6.39 19.16
CA ARG A 376 36.87 7.21 18.30
C ARG A 376 38.35 6.95 18.54
N PHE A 377 38.72 6.65 19.78
CA PHE A 377 40.11 6.39 20.14
C PHE A 377 40.61 5.09 19.52
N ASP A 378 39.77 4.06 19.44
CA ASP A 378 40.11 2.82 18.73
C ASP A 378 40.35 3.12 17.24
N LEU A 379 39.47 3.93 16.63
CA LEU A 379 39.56 4.28 15.21
C LEU A 379 40.71 5.23 14.89
N ASP A 380 41.10 6.10 15.80
CA ASP A 380 42.27 6.99 15.65
C ASP A 380 43.57 6.19 15.50
N THR A 381 43.61 4.94 15.98
CA THR A 381 44.75 4.03 15.77
C THR A 381 44.72 3.28 14.42
N ALA A 382 43.58 3.30 13.72
CA ALA A 382 43.35 2.44 12.56
C ALA A 382 43.92 2.99 11.26
N ALA A 383 44.01 4.31 11.07
CA ALA A 383 44.43 4.90 9.80
C ALA A 383 45.47 6.01 9.97
N PRO A 384 46.26 6.33 8.93
CA PRO A 384 47.18 7.47 8.94
C PRO A 384 46.47 8.79 9.28
N THR A 385 47.22 9.73 9.86
CA THR A 385 46.72 11.07 10.19
C THR A 385 46.05 11.72 8.98
N GLY A 386 44.81 12.22 9.15
CA GLY A 386 44.04 12.92 8.12
C GLY A 386 42.92 12.10 7.45
N LYS A 387 42.89 10.77 7.62
CA LYS A 387 41.75 9.95 7.17
C LYS A 387 40.54 10.13 8.09
N LYS A 388 39.36 10.28 7.49
CA LYS A 388 38.08 10.34 8.21
C LYS A 388 37.46 8.95 8.20
N ILE A 389 37.04 8.45 9.36
CA ILE A 389 36.51 7.09 9.49
C ILE A 389 35.11 7.18 10.08
N PHE A 390 34.17 6.50 9.44
CA PHE A 390 32.82 6.32 9.97
C PHE A 390 32.33 4.90 9.71
N LEU A 391 31.94 4.20 10.77
CA LEU A 391 31.56 2.80 10.70
C LEU A 391 30.12 2.62 11.19
N TRP A 392 29.25 2.18 10.30
CA TRP A 392 27.88 1.81 10.60
C TRP A 392 27.80 0.49 11.34
N ARG A 393 27.09 0.49 12.47
CA ARG A 393 26.64 -0.75 13.11
C ARG A 393 25.64 -1.45 12.18
N VAL A 394 25.52 -2.78 12.29
CA VAL A 394 24.53 -3.60 11.54
C VAL A 394 23.13 -3.00 11.45
N CYS A 395 22.65 -2.34 12.51
CA CYS A 395 21.30 -1.79 12.53
C CYS A 395 21.12 -0.45 11.81
N PHE A 396 22.20 0.20 11.34
CA PHE A 396 22.18 1.57 10.79
C PHE A 396 21.66 2.70 11.72
N HIS A 397 21.10 2.38 12.89
CA HIS A 397 20.76 3.35 13.94
C HIS A 397 21.95 3.83 14.80
N ILE A 398 23.12 3.19 14.65
CA ILE A 398 24.34 3.52 15.41
C ILE A 398 25.53 3.62 14.47
N GLY A 399 26.36 4.64 14.65
CA GLY A 399 27.65 4.77 13.98
C GLY A 399 28.78 5.09 14.97
N VAL A 400 30.02 4.75 14.60
CA VAL A 400 31.21 5.21 15.33
C VAL A 400 32.13 5.98 14.38
N ALA A 401 32.58 7.15 14.82
CA ALA A 401 33.44 8.05 14.06
C ALA A 401 34.78 8.26 14.74
N ASN A 402 35.85 8.43 13.96
CA ASN A 402 37.15 8.84 14.51
C ASN A 402 37.19 10.36 14.81
N THR A 403 38.25 10.83 15.46
CA THR A 403 38.39 12.24 15.85
C THR A 403 38.32 13.18 14.65
N GLN A 404 39.01 12.82 13.56
CA GLN A 404 39.06 13.64 12.35
C GLN A 404 37.68 13.80 11.69
N ALA A 405 36.86 12.75 11.65
CA ALA A 405 35.51 12.78 11.11
C ALA A 405 34.60 13.70 11.94
N LEU A 406 34.65 13.57 13.28
CA LEU A 406 33.85 14.37 14.21
C LEU A 406 34.15 15.87 14.09
N GLU A 407 35.44 16.23 14.08
CA GLU A 407 35.87 17.63 13.94
C GLU A 407 35.45 18.23 12.59
N THR A 408 35.54 17.43 11.52
CA THR A 408 35.12 17.85 10.17
C THR A 408 33.63 18.20 10.14
N CYS A 409 32.80 17.45 10.88
CA CYS A 409 31.36 17.68 10.97
C CYS A 409 30.98 18.68 12.08
N GLY A 410 31.94 19.35 12.72
CA GLY A 410 31.67 20.34 13.77
C GLY A 410 31.15 19.75 15.08
N VAL A 411 31.32 18.44 15.31
CA VAL A 411 30.93 17.79 16.57
C VAL A 411 31.94 18.13 17.66
N SER A 412 31.45 18.56 18.83
CA SER A 412 32.33 18.94 19.94
C SER A 412 32.97 17.71 20.57
N LEU A 413 34.28 17.72 20.81
CA LEU A 413 34.96 16.60 21.47
C LEU A 413 34.88 16.64 23.01
N LYS A 414 34.53 17.79 23.58
CA LYS A 414 34.60 18.08 25.03
C LYS A 414 33.26 18.44 25.68
N ALA A 415 32.16 18.36 24.94
CA ALA A 415 30.84 18.69 25.51
C ALA A 415 30.36 17.53 26.41
N PRO A 416 29.96 17.81 27.67
CA PRO A 416 29.59 16.79 28.65
C PRO A 416 28.25 16.09 28.34
N VAL A 417 27.40 16.68 27.50
CA VAL A 417 26.18 16.09 26.93
C VAL A 417 26.01 16.64 25.52
N GLN A 418 25.70 15.77 24.55
CA GLN A 418 25.34 16.16 23.18
C GLN A 418 24.08 15.41 22.75
N THR A 419 22.96 16.12 22.85
CA THR A 419 21.66 15.67 22.36
C THR A 419 21.32 16.48 21.12
N VAL A 420 20.87 15.79 20.07
CA VAL A 420 20.25 16.40 18.89
C VAL A 420 18.77 16.05 18.89
N GLU A 421 17.93 16.81 18.18
CA GLU A 421 16.51 16.48 18.04
C GLU A 421 16.39 15.06 17.47
N GLY A 422 15.82 14.14 18.25
CA GLY A 422 15.67 12.74 17.87
C GLY A 422 16.95 11.88 17.92
N GLY A 423 18.03 12.31 18.58
CA GLY A 423 19.26 11.51 18.66
C GLY A 423 20.26 11.93 19.74
N GLN A 424 21.32 11.12 19.92
CA GLN A 424 22.30 11.31 20.99
C GLN A 424 23.72 10.93 20.54
N ILE A 425 24.72 11.64 21.07
CA ILE A 425 26.13 11.26 20.98
C ILE A 425 26.60 10.79 22.36
N ASP A 426 27.17 9.58 22.43
CA ASP A 426 27.58 8.98 23.69
C ASP A 426 28.84 9.67 24.23
N VAL A 427 28.83 9.96 25.53
CA VAL A 427 29.94 10.57 26.26
C VAL A 427 30.57 9.58 27.25
N MET A 428 31.88 9.65 27.38
CA MET A 428 32.67 8.89 28.35
C MET A 428 32.52 9.48 29.76
N LYS A 429 32.94 8.74 30.80
CA LYS A 429 32.85 9.18 32.20
C LYS A 429 33.59 10.48 32.51
N ASP A 430 34.61 10.83 31.73
CA ASP A 430 35.39 12.06 31.86
C ASP A 430 34.81 13.24 31.06
N GLY A 431 33.63 13.06 30.46
CA GLY A 431 32.93 14.09 29.67
C GLY A 431 33.44 14.23 28.22
N GLN A 432 34.38 13.39 27.77
CA GLN A 432 34.80 13.37 26.37
C GLN A 432 33.81 12.60 25.50
N THR A 433 33.62 13.02 24.25
CA THR A 433 32.82 12.26 23.29
C THR A 433 33.48 10.91 22.99
N SER A 434 32.71 9.82 23.07
CA SER A 434 33.17 8.46 22.71
C SER A 434 33.30 8.27 21.20
N GLY A 435 32.60 9.10 20.41
CA GLY A 435 32.49 8.99 18.96
C GLY A 435 31.36 8.08 18.49
N VAL A 436 30.60 7.48 19.40
CA VAL A 436 29.38 6.73 19.08
C VAL A 436 28.20 7.70 18.93
N LEU A 437 27.52 7.63 17.79
CA LEU A 437 26.34 8.42 17.43
C LEU A 437 25.12 7.51 17.30
N ARG A 438 23.96 7.96 17.78
CA ARG A 438 22.70 7.19 17.81
C ARG A 438 21.55 7.96 17.18
N GLU A 439 20.69 7.25 16.46
CA GLU A 439 19.49 7.78 15.81
C GLU A 439 19.81 9.02 14.96
N GLN A 440 19.06 10.11 15.05
CA GLN A 440 19.28 11.32 14.24
C GLN A 440 20.67 11.95 14.41
N ALA A 441 21.47 11.56 15.42
CA ALA A 441 22.85 12.03 15.53
C ALA A 441 23.76 11.49 14.42
N VAL A 442 23.44 10.33 13.83
CA VAL A 442 24.23 9.81 12.69
C VAL A 442 24.15 10.74 11.47
N GLU A 443 23.05 11.49 11.32
CA GLU A 443 22.82 12.43 10.22
C GLU A 443 23.79 13.61 10.20
N LEU A 444 24.48 13.89 11.31
CA LEU A 444 25.56 14.88 11.37
C LEU A 444 26.74 14.51 10.45
N LEU A 445 26.91 13.21 10.17
CA LEU A 445 28.02 12.68 9.37
C LEU A 445 27.55 12.17 8.00
N THR A 446 26.31 11.66 7.88
CA THR A 446 25.80 11.02 6.65
C THR A 446 25.91 11.93 5.43
N GLY A 447 25.61 13.23 5.57
CA GLY A 447 25.71 14.18 4.46
C GLY A 447 27.12 14.37 3.91
N MET A 448 28.15 14.13 4.72
CA MET A 448 29.56 14.26 4.32
C MET A 448 30.12 12.99 3.68
N ILE A 449 29.50 11.84 3.94
CA ILE A 449 29.90 10.54 3.40
C ILE A 449 29.00 10.08 2.25
N ALA A 450 27.87 10.75 2.02
CA ALA A 450 26.95 10.43 0.94
C ALA A 450 27.68 10.48 -0.41
N GLU A 451 27.57 9.41 -1.18
CA GLU A 451 28.10 9.38 -2.53
C GLU A 451 27.37 10.44 -3.37
N THR A 452 28.14 11.30 -4.04
CA THR A 452 27.63 12.41 -4.86
C THR A 452 27.77 12.11 -6.36
N ASN A 453 28.58 11.12 -6.72
CA ASN A 453 28.74 10.67 -8.08
C ASN A 453 27.55 9.78 -8.50
N VAL A 454 26.72 10.32 -9.39
CA VAL A 454 25.52 9.63 -9.89
C VAL A 454 25.84 8.28 -10.57
N GLN A 455 27.00 8.14 -11.22
CA GLN A 455 27.39 6.87 -11.84
C GLN A 455 27.70 5.81 -10.78
N THR A 456 28.38 6.18 -9.69
CA THR A 456 28.61 5.29 -8.55
C THR A 456 27.29 4.91 -7.87
N GLN A 457 26.40 5.89 -7.64
CA GLN A 457 25.07 5.62 -7.09
C GLN A 457 24.26 4.66 -7.97
N THR A 458 24.29 4.86 -9.30
CA THR A 458 23.67 3.97 -10.28
C THR A 458 24.24 2.55 -10.16
N LYS A 459 25.56 2.42 -10.05
CA LYS A 459 26.22 1.13 -9.86
C LYS A 459 25.78 0.44 -8.56
N TYR A 460 25.64 1.17 -7.46
CA TYR A 460 25.13 0.59 -6.20
C TYR A 460 23.73 0.03 -6.39
N ILE A 461 22.81 0.80 -6.98
CA ILE A 461 21.46 0.31 -7.27
C ILE A 461 21.49 -0.95 -8.15
N GLU A 462 22.26 -0.96 -9.23
CA GLU A 462 22.37 -2.13 -10.12
C GLU A 462 22.94 -3.36 -9.41
N ASP A 463 23.97 -3.20 -8.57
CA ASP A 463 24.53 -4.29 -7.77
C ASP A 463 23.52 -4.83 -6.74
N GLY A 464 22.76 -3.94 -6.09
CA GLY A 464 21.69 -4.31 -5.16
C GLY A 464 20.56 -5.07 -5.85
N LEU A 465 20.05 -4.56 -6.99
CA LEU A 465 19.01 -5.23 -7.78
C LEU A 465 19.46 -6.60 -8.28
N ARG A 466 20.74 -6.74 -8.67
CA ARG A 466 21.32 -8.03 -9.05
C ARG A 466 21.27 -9.02 -7.88
N GLN A 467 21.70 -8.61 -6.68
CA GLN A 467 21.65 -9.48 -5.50
C GLN A 467 20.22 -9.88 -5.11
N CYS A 468 19.25 -8.97 -5.22
CA CYS A 468 17.83 -9.29 -5.03
C CYS A 468 17.36 -10.38 -6.01
N LEU A 469 17.71 -10.24 -7.28
CA LEU A 469 17.35 -11.20 -8.32
C LEU A 469 18.00 -12.57 -8.09
N GLU A 470 19.29 -12.60 -7.76
CA GLU A 470 20.03 -13.82 -7.39
C GLU A 470 19.40 -14.54 -6.19
N SER A 471 18.80 -13.77 -5.27
CA SER A 471 18.11 -14.27 -4.08
C SER A 471 16.69 -14.78 -4.37
N GLY A 472 16.19 -14.61 -5.60
CA GLY A 472 14.89 -15.11 -6.03
C GLY A 472 13.77 -14.08 -6.12
N LEU A 473 14.07 -12.79 -5.94
CA LEU A 473 13.06 -11.73 -5.98
C LEU A 473 12.76 -11.30 -7.42
N ALA A 474 11.48 -11.27 -7.79
CA ALA A 474 10.97 -10.72 -9.04
C ALA A 474 10.51 -9.26 -8.88
N SER A 475 10.30 -8.80 -7.63
CA SER A 475 9.98 -7.40 -7.34
C SER A 475 10.45 -6.96 -5.95
N VAL A 476 10.66 -5.66 -5.79
CA VAL A 476 11.07 -5.04 -4.52
C VAL A 476 10.31 -3.75 -4.26
N GLN A 477 10.07 -3.47 -2.99
CA GLN A 477 9.55 -2.21 -2.48
C GLN A 477 10.66 -1.52 -1.69
N THR A 478 11.40 -0.65 -2.38
CA THR A 478 12.66 -0.08 -1.86
C THR A 478 12.46 1.29 -1.25
N ASN A 479 13.01 1.52 -0.06
CA ASN A 479 12.92 2.77 0.71
C ASN A 479 14.19 3.62 0.52
N ASP A 480 14.62 3.78 -0.73
CA ASP A 480 15.87 4.49 -1.06
C ASP A 480 15.64 6.00 -1.20
N LYS A 481 16.37 6.79 -0.41
CA LYS A 481 16.32 8.26 -0.41
C LYS A 481 17.17 8.85 -1.54
N GLY A 482 16.67 9.87 -2.24
CA GLY A 482 17.43 10.63 -3.24
C GLY A 482 17.74 9.88 -4.53
N THR A 483 17.06 8.76 -4.80
CA THR A 483 17.35 7.86 -5.93
C THR A 483 16.26 7.84 -7.01
N PHE A 484 15.19 8.63 -6.85
CA PHE A 484 14.04 8.64 -7.75
C PHE A 484 14.43 8.81 -9.22
N ASP A 485 15.24 9.82 -9.54
CA ASP A 485 15.68 10.08 -10.91
C ASP A 485 16.56 8.97 -11.48
N ILE A 486 17.32 8.27 -10.63
CA ILE A 486 18.17 7.16 -11.07
C ILE A 486 17.31 5.95 -11.43
N TYR A 487 16.36 5.57 -10.57
CA TYR A 487 15.43 4.47 -10.88
C TYR A 487 14.58 4.77 -12.10
N LYS A 488 14.04 5.99 -12.21
CA LYS A 488 13.28 6.43 -13.38
C LYS A 488 14.12 6.38 -14.66
N LYS A 489 15.38 6.79 -14.60
CA LYS A 489 16.31 6.67 -15.74
C LYS A 489 16.58 5.21 -16.10
N LEU A 490 16.85 4.34 -15.13
CA LEU A 490 17.07 2.92 -15.36
C LEU A 490 15.84 2.25 -16.01
N ASP A 491 14.63 2.64 -15.63
CA ASP A 491 13.40 2.19 -16.27
C ASP A 491 13.31 2.64 -17.74
N LEU A 492 13.49 3.93 -18.02
CA LEU A 492 13.48 4.48 -19.38
C LEU A 492 14.54 3.85 -20.29
N GLU A 493 15.68 3.44 -19.73
CA GLU A 493 16.76 2.76 -20.42
C GLU A 493 16.57 1.23 -20.49
N ASN A 494 15.45 0.68 -19.98
CA ASN A 494 15.16 -0.75 -19.88
C ASN A 494 16.24 -1.57 -19.13
N ARG A 495 16.88 -0.94 -18.14
CA ARG A 495 17.98 -1.52 -17.35
C ARG A 495 17.52 -2.13 -16.02
N LEU A 496 16.26 -1.98 -15.63
CA LEU A 496 15.73 -2.63 -14.44
C LEU A 496 15.62 -4.16 -14.67
N PRO A 497 16.32 -5.00 -13.88
CA PRO A 497 16.28 -6.44 -14.05
C PRO A 497 15.05 -7.08 -13.39
N LEU A 498 14.41 -6.37 -12.46
CA LEU A 498 13.21 -6.77 -11.71
C LEU A 498 12.31 -5.55 -11.45
N ARG A 499 11.08 -5.76 -11.00
CA ARG A 499 10.13 -4.67 -10.76
C ARG A 499 10.46 -3.90 -9.48
N VAL A 500 10.53 -2.57 -9.57
CA VAL A 500 10.86 -1.68 -8.46
C VAL A 500 9.69 -0.79 -8.11
N TYR A 501 9.29 -0.83 -6.83
CA TYR A 501 8.37 0.10 -6.20
C TYR A 501 9.15 0.98 -5.22
N LEU A 502 9.43 2.22 -5.60
CA LEU A 502 10.18 3.15 -4.77
C LEU A 502 9.25 3.81 -3.75
N THR A 503 9.71 3.86 -2.50
CA THR A 503 9.12 4.64 -1.40
C THR A 503 10.18 5.66 -0.92
N PRO A 504 10.33 6.82 -1.58
CA PRO A 504 11.33 7.81 -1.21
C PRO A 504 10.92 8.58 0.06
N CYS A 505 11.77 9.51 0.52
CA CYS A 505 11.41 10.38 1.63
C CYS A 505 10.17 11.23 1.30
N HIS A 506 9.34 11.54 2.30
CA HIS A 506 8.15 12.40 2.15
C HIS A 506 8.38 13.82 1.58
N THR A 507 9.63 14.21 1.39
CA THR A 507 10.01 15.51 0.81
C THR A 507 10.39 15.41 -0.68
N GLU A 508 10.48 14.20 -1.25
CA GLU A 508 11.06 13.97 -2.58
C GLU A 508 10.03 13.75 -3.68
N LEU A 509 8.78 13.48 -3.32
CA LEU A 509 7.73 13.11 -4.25
C LEU A 509 6.56 14.08 -4.15
N THR A 510 6.04 14.51 -5.30
CA THR A 510 4.92 15.46 -5.37
C THR A 510 3.65 14.90 -6.01
N ALA A 511 3.72 13.71 -6.59
CA ALA A 511 2.60 13.00 -7.18
C ALA A 511 2.97 11.53 -7.41
N PRO A 512 1.99 10.60 -7.45
CA PRO A 512 2.24 9.22 -7.86
C PRO A 512 2.84 9.13 -9.27
N VAL A 513 3.77 8.20 -9.47
CA VAL A 513 4.40 7.92 -10.76
C VAL A 513 4.40 6.43 -11.01
N PHE A 514 3.84 6.01 -12.14
CA PHE A 514 3.91 4.63 -12.62
C PHE A 514 4.40 4.63 -14.07
N SER A 515 5.39 3.81 -14.35
CA SER A 515 5.93 3.62 -15.69
C SER A 515 4.94 2.87 -16.60
N GLU A 516 4.97 3.18 -17.89
CA GLU A 516 4.22 2.42 -18.90
C GLU A 516 4.76 0.99 -19.04
N SER A 517 6.06 0.77 -18.77
CA SER A 517 6.69 -0.55 -18.75
C SER A 517 6.12 -1.47 -17.66
N GLY A 518 5.54 -0.88 -16.60
CA GLY A 518 5.13 -1.61 -15.39
C GLY A 518 6.30 -2.15 -14.56
N MET A 519 7.54 -1.74 -14.86
CA MET A 519 8.75 -2.13 -14.13
C MET A 519 9.08 -1.17 -12.99
N PHE A 520 8.67 0.10 -13.08
CA PHE A 520 8.86 1.11 -12.04
C PHE A 520 7.54 1.74 -11.56
N GLY A 521 7.39 1.90 -10.24
CA GLY A 521 6.27 2.61 -9.62
C GLY A 521 6.68 3.33 -8.34
N CYS A 522 6.00 4.42 -8.00
CA CYS A 522 6.31 5.28 -6.88
C CYS A 522 5.08 6.10 -6.47
N ASP A 523 4.31 5.63 -5.50
CA ASP A 523 3.10 6.29 -4.98
C ASP A 523 3.08 6.42 -3.46
N ARG A 524 4.16 6.00 -2.80
CA ARG A 524 4.33 6.03 -1.35
C ARG A 524 5.45 6.96 -0.96
N VAL A 525 5.38 7.47 0.26
CA VAL A 525 6.48 8.18 0.91
C VAL A 525 6.80 7.62 2.28
N LYS A 526 8.09 7.57 2.64
CA LYS A 526 8.60 7.09 3.91
C LYS A 526 8.56 8.18 4.97
N VAL A 527 8.08 7.79 6.16
CA VAL A 527 8.13 8.58 7.40
C VAL A 527 8.63 7.69 8.53
N PHE A 528 9.39 8.25 9.47
CA PHE A 528 9.84 7.54 10.68
C PHE A 528 9.13 8.08 11.92
N ALA A 529 8.52 7.20 12.72
CA ALA A 529 7.82 7.59 13.94
C ALA A 529 8.66 7.35 15.22
N ASP A 530 9.52 6.34 15.23
CA ASP A 530 10.44 6.02 16.32
C ASP A 530 11.76 5.39 15.84
N GLY A 531 12.64 5.03 16.77
CA GLY A 531 13.89 4.31 16.51
C GLY A 531 13.71 2.78 16.56
N ALA A 532 14.65 2.06 17.18
CA ALA A 532 14.67 0.61 17.21
C ALA A 532 14.76 0.02 18.63
N LEU A 533 14.32 -1.24 18.79
CA LEU A 533 14.41 -1.94 20.08
C LEU A 533 15.86 -2.18 20.52
N GLY A 534 16.75 -2.52 19.57
CA GLY A 534 18.15 -2.82 19.87
C GLY A 534 18.92 -1.64 20.49
N SER A 535 18.56 -0.41 20.11
CA SER A 535 19.14 0.84 20.63
C SER A 535 18.36 1.46 21.80
N ASN A 536 17.27 0.82 22.28
CA ASN A 536 16.32 1.36 23.27
C ASN A 536 15.62 2.66 22.84
N THR A 537 15.35 2.83 21.55
CA THR A 537 14.77 4.08 21.00
C THR A 537 13.41 3.87 20.34
N ALA A 538 12.95 2.62 20.21
CA ALA A 538 11.57 2.30 19.87
C ALA A 538 10.60 2.81 20.94
N ALA A 539 9.59 3.59 20.54
CA ALA A 539 8.74 4.32 21.47
C ALA A 539 7.63 3.44 22.04
N LEU A 540 7.65 3.22 23.35
CA LEU A 540 6.69 2.37 24.05
C LEU A 540 5.70 3.18 24.90
N ARG A 541 4.43 2.76 24.95
CA ARG A 541 3.38 3.41 25.78
C ARG A 541 3.72 3.38 27.27
N GLU A 542 4.32 2.28 27.69
CA GLU A 542 4.72 1.99 29.06
C GLU A 542 6.17 1.51 29.09
N GLY A 543 6.89 1.90 30.15
CA GLY A 543 8.31 1.63 30.36
C GLY A 543 8.92 2.69 31.28
N ASP A 544 10.04 2.37 31.92
CA ASP A 544 10.85 3.40 32.60
C ASP A 544 11.54 4.32 31.58
N ASP A 545 12.10 5.45 32.05
CA ASP A 545 12.77 6.43 31.17
C ASP A 545 13.95 5.85 30.37
N LYS A 546 14.45 4.65 30.72
CA LYS A 546 15.55 3.99 30.01
C LYS A 546 15.08 3.13 28.84
N VAL A 547 13.81 2.71 28.82
CA VAL A 547 13.25 1.81 27.79
C VAL A 547 12.03 2.38 27.05
N LYS A 548 11.51 3.54 27.47
CA LYS A 548 10.33 4.18 26.86
C LYS A 548 10.55 4.67 25.42
N GLY A 549 11.81 4.78 24.98
CA GLY A 549 12.20 5.13 23.62
C GLY A 549 11.90 6.59 23.24
N ILE A 550 11.94 6.88 21.93
CA ILE A 550 11.89 8.25 21.41
C ILE A 550 10.91 8.31 20.24
N LEU A 551 9.90 9.21 20.33
CA LEU A 551 9.12 9.63 19.18
C LEU A 551 9.93 10.64 18.37
N ILE A 552 10.09 10.39 17.07
CA ILE A 552 10.88 11.25 16.18
C ILE A 552 10.21 12.61 15.96
N TYR A 553 8.88 12.63 15.94
CA TYR A 553 8.09 13.85 15.74
C TYR A 553 7.08 14.04 16.86
N PRO A 554 6.83 15.29 17.29
CA PRO A 554 5.59 15.64 17.97
C PRO A 554 4.38 15.30 17.10
N GLN A 555 3.24 14.98 17.73
CA GLN A 555 2.02 14.54 17.04
C GLN A 555 1.58 15.55 15.97
N GLU A 556 1.62 16.85 16.26
CA GLU A 556 1.18 17.89 15.32
C GLU A 556 2.05 17.94 14.05
N LYS A 557 3.34 17.64 14.17
CA LYS A 557 4.28 17.59 13.05
C LYS A 557 4.05 16.33 12.22
N LEU A 558 3.82 15.18 12.86
CA LEU A 558 3.47 13.95 12.15
C LEU A 558 2.13 14.08 11.41
N ASP A 559 1.12 14.66 12.06
CA ASP A 559 -0.17 14.98 11.46
C ASP A 559 -0.02 15.86 10.20
N ALA A 560 0.83 16.88 10.27
CA ALA A 560 1.09 17.77 9.15
C ALA A 560 1.76 17.05 7.97
N ILE A 561 2.73 16.18 8.24
CA ILE A 561 3.43 15.36 7.24
C ILE A 561 2.44 14.41 6.55
N VAL A 562 1.66 13.65 7.32
CA VAL A 562 0.69 12.70 6.77
C VAL A 562 -0.40 13.41 5.97
N ASN A 563 -0.96 14.51 6.49
CA ASN A 563 -1.97 15.28 5.78
C ASN A 563 -1.41 15.94 4.50
N HIS A 564 -0.13 16.32 4.50
CA HIS A 564 0.51 16.79 3.28
C HIS A 564 0.60 15.69 2.22
N ALA A 565 1.10 14.51 2.56
CA ALA A 565 1.16 13.36 1.64
C ALA A 565 -0.24 12.99 1.10
N ASN A 566 -1.24 12.90 1.99
CA ASN A 566 -2.62 12.56 1.58
C ASN A 566 -3.20 13.57 0.57
N ARG A 567 -2.96 14.88 0.76
CA ARG A 567 -3.42 15.92 -0.18
C ARG A 567 -2.74 15.86 -1.55
N MET A 568 -1.60 15.17 -1.65
CA MET A 568 -0.87 14.96 -2.89
C MET A 568 -1.19 13.61 -3.54
N ASP A 569 -2.21 12.91 -3.05
CA ASP A 569 -2.57 11.54 -3.46
C ASP A 569 -1.41 10.54 -3.23
N LEU A 570 -0.55 10.84 -2.25
CA LEU A 570 0.56 9.97 -1.86
C LEU A 570 0.19 9.15 -0.63
N ARG A 571 0.48 7.85 -0.71
CA ARG A 571 0.36 6.93 0.41
C ARG A 571 1.52 7.12 1.37
N VAL A 572 1.31 6.86 2.67
CA VAL A 572 2.37 6.91 3.68
C VAL A 572 2.78 5.51 4.08
N GLU A 573 4.08 5.26 4.08
CA GLU A 573 4.73 4.12 4.72
C GLU A 573 5.48 4.62 5.95
N ALA A 574 4.94 4.32 7.13
CA ALA A 574 5.49 4.78 8.40
C ALA A 574 6.28 3.67 9.08
N HIS A 575 7.54 3.91 9.41
CA HIS A 575 8.30 3.09 10.36
C HIS A 575 7.70 3.27 11.75
N ALA A 576 7.29 2.17 12.38
CA ALA A 576 6.85 2.14 13.76
C ALA A 576 7.16 0.77 14.39
N ILE A 577 8.13 0.76 15.30
CA ILE A 577 8.55 -0.45 16.02
C ILE A 577 7.76 -0.61 17.32
N GLY A 578 7.67 0.44 18.11
CA GLY A 578 6.97 0.44 19.39
C GLY A 578 5.48 0.81 19.31
N ASP A 579 4.72 0.42 20.33
CA ASP A 579 3.27 0.59 20.39
C ASP A 579 2.84 2.06 20.49
N ALA A 580 3.64 2.93 21.13
CA ALA A 580 3.36 4.38 21.14
C ALA A 580 3.61 5.03 19.78
N ALA A 581 4.62 4.56 19.03
CA ALA A 581 4.88 5.03 17.68
C ALA A 581 3.73 4.65 16.74
N ALA A 582 3.29 3.38 16.81
CA ALA A 582 2.17 2.89 16.03
C ALA A 582 0.88 3.67 16.34
N GLU A 583 0.59 3.94 17.62
CA GLU A 583 -0.53 4.79 18.03
C GLU A 583 -0.47 6.18 17.41
N SER A 584 0.69 6.85 17.49
CA SER A 584 0.88 8.20 16.94
C SER A 584 0.64 8.26 15.44
N VAL A 585 1.13 7.26 14.70
CA VAL A 585 0.89 7.12 13.25
C VAL A 585 -0.58 6.90 12.95
N LEU A 586 -1.27 6.00 13.67
CA LEU A 586 -2.69 5.74 13.46
C LEU A 586 -3.55 6.98 13.76
N ASN A 587 -3.17 7.78 14.76
CA ASN A 587 -3.81 9.06 15.05
C ASN A 587 -3.65 10.05 13.88
N ALA A 588 -2.44 10.13 13.30
CA ALA A 588 -2.18 10.97 12.14
C ALA A 588 -2.96 10.51 10.89
N PHE A 589 -3.03 9.20 10.64
CA PHE A 589 -3.84 8.63 9.56
C PHE A 589 -5.33 8.96 9.74
N GLN A 590 -5.86 8.79 10.95
CA GLN A 590 -7.25 9.11 11.26
C GLN A 590 -7.55 10.60 11.05
N LYS A 591 -6.66 11.48 11.50
CA LYS A 591 -6.80 12.94 11.35
C LYS A 591 -6.72 13.39 9.89
N ALA A 592 -5.89 12.74 9.09
CA ALA A 592 -5.79 13.01 7.65
C ALA A 592 -6.96 12.44 6.83
N GLY A 593 -7.87 11.67 7.46
CA GLY A 593 -9.01 11.06 6.78
C GLY A 593 -8.65 9.82 5.97
N ILE A 594 -7.55 9.13 6.33
CA ILE A 594 -7.13 7.88 5.68
C ILE A 594 -8.19 6.79 5.90
N THR A 595 -8.55 6.15 4.80
CA THR A 595 -9.54 5.09 4.67
C THR A 595 -8.90 3.77 4.22
N LYS A 596 -9.69 2.68 4.21
CA LYS A 596 -9.24 1.37 3.73
C LYS A 596 -8.72 1.37 2.29
N SER A 597 -9.26 2.24 1.43
CA SER A 597 -8.82 2.34 0.02
C SER A 597 -7.43 2.95 -0.12
N ASP A 598 -7.00 3.76 0.85
CA ASP A 598 -5.70 4.44 0.79
C ASP A 598 -4.56 3.46 1.00
N ARG A 599 -4.78 2.36 1.74
CA ARG A 599 -3.78 1.30 1.97
C ARG A 599 -2.46 1.86 2.53
N ALA A 600 -2.58 2.70 3.56
CA ALA A 600 -1.44 3.18 4.33
C ALA A 600 -0.69 2.01 4.97
N VAL A 601 0.62 2.14 5.14
CA VAL A 601 1.50 1.06 5.56
C VAL A 601 2.16 1.43 6.88
N LEU A 602 2.07 0.54 7.86
CA LEU A 602 2.89 0.56 9.07
C LEU A 602 3.98 -0.49 8.91
N THR A 603 5.24 -0.10 9.05
CA THR A 603 6.41 -0.97 8.85
C THR A 603 7.03 -1.35 10.18
N HIS A 604 7.52 -2.58 10.24
CA HIS A 604 8.09 -3.29 11.39
C HIS A 604 7.05 -3.92 12.29
N CYS A 605 6.16 -3.13 12.89
CA CYS A 605 5.06 -3.67 13.69
C CYS A 605 5.57 -4.65 14.78
N GLN A 606 6.75 -4.39 15.35
CA GLN A 606 7.43 -5.35 16.22
C GLN A 606 6.75 -5.46 17.58
N VAL A 607 6.21 -4.37 18.14
CA VAL A 607 5.48 -4.41 19.41
C VAL A 607 4.15 -3.69 19.23
N LEU A 608 3.05 -4.44 19.22
CA LEU A 608 1.72 -3.90 19.00
C LEU A 608 0.74 -4.39 20.05
N ALA A 609 0.17 -3.46 20.82
CA ALA A 609 -0.95 -3.76 21.72
C ALA A 609 -2.20 -4.18 20.92
N GLU A 610 -3.09 -4.96 21.55
CA GLU A 610 -4.27 -5.53 20.89
C GLU A 610 -5.21 -4.46 20.30
N ASP A 611 -5.37 -3.32 20.98
CA ASP A 611 -6.18 -2.20 20.50
C ASP A 611 -5.59 -1.56 19.25
N ILE A 612 -4.25 -1.54 19.11
CA ILE A 612 -3.56 -1.07 17.91
C ILE A 612 -3.82 -2.01 16.73
N ILE A 613 -3.73 -3.33 16.96
CA ILE A 613 -4.03 -4.35 15.94
C ILE A 613 -5.48 -4.20 15.45
N ALA A 614 -6.43 -4.05 16.38
CA ALA A 614 -7.85 -3.86 16.04
C ALA A 614 -8.08 -2.57 15.22
N ARG A 615 -7.41 -1.47 15.58
CA ARG A 615 -7.47 -0.22 14.81
C ARG A 615 -6.88 -0.38 13.41
N MET A 616 -5.74 -1.07 13.26
CA MET A 616 -5.15 -1.34 11.95
C MET A 616 -6.14 -2.10 11.04
N ALA A 617 -6.79 -3.14 11.56
CA ALA A 617 -7.77 -3.92 10.80
C ALA A 617 -9.00 -3.07 10.39
N MET A 618 -9.51 -2.26 11.33
CA MET A 618 -10.64 -1.36 11.08
C MET A 618 -10.31 -0.29 10.04
N MET A 619 -9.09 0.26 10.05
CA MET A 619 -8.65 1.30 9.13
C MET A 619 -8.15 0.74 7.79
N GLY A 620 -7.88 -0.57 7.69
CA GLY A 620 -7.28 -1.19 6.52
C GLY A 620 -5.79 -0.84 6.34
N VAL A 621 -5.11 -0.52 7.45
CA VAL A 621 -3.66 -0.26 7.47
C VAL A 621 -2.94 -1.60 7.28
N ILE A 622 -1.95 -1.59 6.40
CA ILE A 622 -1.13 -2.77 6.09
C ILE A 622 -0.01 -2.88 7.14
N ALA A 623 0.21 -4.08 7.66
CA ALA A 623 1.40 -4.41 8.45
C ALA A 623 2.50 -4.92 7.51
N ASN A 624 3.62 -4.23 7.44
CA ASN A 624 4.79 -4.63 6.68
C ASN A 624 5.88 -5.14 7.62
N VAL A 625 6.04 -6.46 7.70
CA VAL A 625 6.77 -7.15 8.78
C VAL A 625 8.06 -7.78 8.27
N GLN A 626 9.05 -7.95 9.17
CA GLN A 626 10.34 -8.58 8.84
C GLN A 626 10.51 -9.87 9.67
N PRO A 627 10.12 -11.04 9.13
CA PRO A 627 10.26 -12.30 9.85
C PRO A 627 11.67 -12.61 10.36
N SER A 628 12.72 -12.22 9.61
CA SER A 628 14.11 -12.46 10.00
C SER A 628 14.59 -11.63 11.21
N PHE A 629 13.84 -10.62 11.64
CA PHE A 629 14.13 -9.96 12.93
C PHE A 629 13.90 -10.91 14.12
N VAL A 630 13.01 -11.91 14.00
CA VAL A 630 12.73 -12.85 15.10
C VAL A 630 14.01 -13.55 15.59
N PRO A 631 14.78 -14.27 14.75
CA PRO A 631 16.01 -14.90 15.20
C PRO A 631 17.13 -13.93 15.60
N THR A 632 17.17 -12.72 15.02
CA THR A 632 18.15 -11.69 15.41
C THR A 632 17.86 -11.09 16.78
N ASP A 633 16.58 -10.93 17.11
CA ASP A 633 16.16 -10.17 18.29
C ASP A 633 15.82 -11.06 19.50
N ALA A 634 15.38 -12.29 19.26
CA ALA A 634 14.88 -13.19 20.30
C ALA A 634 15.84 -13.42 21.49
N THR A 635 17.16 -13.38 21.26
CA THR A 635 18.14 -13.61 22.34
C THR A 635 18.20 -12.47 23.35
N TRP A 636 17.89 -11.24 22.92
CA TRP A 636 18.06 -10.02 23.72
C TRP A 636 16.76 -9.25 23.97
N VAL A 637 15.69 -9.47 23.19
CA VAL A 637 14.43 -8.72 23.32
C VAL A 637 13.78 -8.85 24.71
N LYS A 638 13.96 -10.00 25.37
CA LYS A 638 13.54 -10.22 26.77
C LYS A 638 14.23 -9.32 27.80
N ASN A 639 15.36 -8.71 27.42
CA ASN A 639 16.09 -7.74 28.26
C ASN A 639 15.66 -6.29 27.94
N ARG A 640 14.80 -6.09 26.94
CA ARG A 640 14.34 -4.78 26.44
C ARG A 640 12.86 -4.55 26.71
N LEU A 641 12.07 -5.62 26.69
CA LEU A 641 10.64 -5.59 26.95
C LEU A 641 10.32 -6.23 28.29
N GLU A 642 9.39 -5.60 29.01
CA GLU A 642 8.75 -6.21 30.17
C GLU A 642 8.09 -7.54 29.78
N PRO A 643 8.03 -8.55 30.68
CA PRO A 643 7.48 -9.85 30.35
C PRO A 643 6.06 -9.83 29.78
N SER A 644 5.21 -8.89 30.22
CA SER A 644 3.85 -8.70 29.70
C SER A 644 3.82 -8.19 28.26
N LYS A 645 4.84 -7.49 27.78
CA LYS A 645 4.91 -7.01 26.40
C LYS A 645 5.45 -8.06 25.43
N LEU A 646 6.11 -9.10 25.95
CA LEU A 646 6.63 -10.17 25.11
C LEU A 646 5.52 -10.92 24.39
N GLU A 647 4.30 -11.02 24.91
CA GLU A 647 3.19 -11.67 24.17
C GLU A 647 2.68 -10.86 22.99
N HIS A 648 2.99 -9.56 22.96
CA HIS A 648 2.62 -8.58 21.94
C HIS A 648 3.76 -8.25 20.96
N ALA A 649 4.89 -8.96 21.08
CA ALA A 649 6.05 -8.76 20.20
C ALA A 649 6.00 -9.70 18.98
N TYR A 650 6.22 -9.21 17.77
CA TYR A 650 6.31 -10.00 16.52
C TYR A 650 5.07 -10.89 16.27
N CYS A 651 3.87 -10.36 16.52
CA CYS A 651 2.60 -11.10 16.50
C CYS A 651 2.03 -11.30 15.08
N TRP A 652 2.85 -11.85 14.18
CA TRP A 652 2.53 -11.98 12.75
C TRP A 652 1.25 -12.78 12.50
N LYS A 653 1.01 -13.86 13.26
CA LYS A 653 -0.18 -14.69 13.12
C LYS A 653 -1.41 -13.96 13.63
N THR A 654 -1.31 -13.31 14.78
CA THR A 654 -2.40 -12.51 15.36
C THR A 654 -2.84 -11.39 14.42
N LEU A 655 -1.91 -10.71 13.74
CA LEU A 655 -2.25 -9.70 12.72
C LEU A 655 -3.09 -10.29 11.59
N LEU A 656 -2.67 -11.44 11.03
CA LEU A 656 -3.43 -12.14 9.99
C LEU A 656 -4.82 -12.56 10.48
N GLU A 657 -4.92 -13.14 11.67
CA GLU A 657 -6.18 -13.60 12.26
C GLU A 657 -7.13 -12.44 12.60
N ALA A 658 -6.60 -11.26 12.94
CA ALA A 658 -7.37 -10.04 13.15
C ALA A 658 -7.87 -9.39 11.85
N GLY A 659 -7.52 -9.94 10.68
CA GLY A 659 -7.92 -9.41 9.37
C GLY A 659 -7.05 -8.24 8.86
N VAL A 660 -5.91 -7.99 9.50
CA VAL A 660 -4.92 -7.04 8.99
C VAL A 660 -4.28 -7.63 7.74
N GLN A 661 -4.09 -6.81 6.70
CA GLN A 661 -3.32 -7.22 5.53
C GLN A 661 -1.84 -7.17 5.89
N VAL A 662 -1.13 -8.29 5.68
CA VAL A 662 0.27 -8.42 6.10
C VAL A 662 1.16 -8.69 4.89
N ALA A 663 2.20 -7.87 4.74
CA ALA A 663 3.25 -8.01 3.74
C ALA A 663 4.60 -8.32 4.43
N GLY A 664 5.47 -9.06 3.76
CA GLY A 664 6.80 -9.41 4.27
C GLY A 664 7.92 -8.67 3.55
N GLY A 665 8.86 -8.13 4.31
CA GLY A 665 10.11 -7.57 3.79
C GLY A 665 11.34 -8.09 4.51
N SER A 666 12.52 -7.78 3.98
CA SER A 666 13.80 -8.13 4.63
C SER A 666 14.36 -6.99 5.46
N ASP A 667 14.07 -5.73 5.10
CA ASP A 667 14.83 -4.56 5.54
C ASP A 667 16.34 -4.69 5.23
N ALA A 668 16.69 -5.41 4.15
CA ALA A 668 18.08 -5.56 3.76
C ALA A 668 18.69 -4.17 3.44
N PRO A 669 19.96 -3.90 3.85
CA PRO A 669 20.94 -4.89 4.31
C PRO A 669 20.95 -5.18 5.83
N VAL A 670 19.94 -4.76 6.61
CA VAL A 670 19.85 -5.14 8.04
C VAL A 670 19.77 -6.66 8.17
N GLU A 671 18.85 -7.29 7.46
CA GLU A 671 18.78 -8.74 7.28
C GLU A 671 19.14 -9.17 5.85
N SER A 672 19.17 -10.48 5.63
CA SER A 672 19.32 -11.06 4.29
C SER A 672 18.09 -10.79 3.42
N CYS A 673 18.29 -10.36 2.17
CA CYS A 673 17.22 -10.22 1.18
C CYS A 673 16.72 -11.56 0.62
N ASN A 674 17.14 -12.70 1.17
CA ASN A 674 16.67 -14.02 0.76
C ASN A 674 15.24 -14.29 1.29
N PRO A 675 14.20 -14.29 0.43
CA PRO A 675 12.82 -14.51 0.86
C PRO A 675 12.58 -15.93 1.38
N LEU A 676 13.34 -16.94 0.93
CA LEU A 676 13.20 -18.32 1.45
C LEU A 676 13.62 -18.40 2.92
N GLN A 677 14.63 -17.63 3.32
CA GLN A 677 15.01 -17.47 4.72
C GLN A 677 13.91 -16.76 5.52
N GLY A 678 13.35 -15.68 4.98
CA GLY A 678 12.23 -14.98 5.62
C GLY A 678 11.00 -15.87 5.82
N ILE A 679 10.65 -16.68 4.80
CA ILE A 679 9.58 -17.69 4.90
C ILE A 679 9.92 -18.73 5.97
N TYR A 680 11.17 -19.21 6.03
CA TYR A 680 11.61 -20.14 7.08
C TYR A 680 11.46 -19.53 8.47
N ASP A 681 11.93 -18.29 8.65
CA ASP A 681 11.91 -17.59 9.94
C ASP A 681 10.46 -17.30 10.38
N ALA A 682 9.54 -17.05 9.45
CA ALA A 682 8.10 -16.91 9.74
C ALA A 682 7.43 -18.23 10.18
N ILE A 683 7.86 -19.36 9.61
CA ILE A 683 7.31 -20.69 9.92
C ILE A 683 7.89 -21.23 11.22
N PHE A 684 9.21 -21.18 11.39
CA PHE A 684 9.91 -21.87 12.47
C PHE A 684 10.28 -20.96 13.65
N ARG A 685 10.31 -19.64 13.44
CA ARG A 685 10.61 -18.60 14.44
C ARG A 685 11.76 -18.97 15.39
N PRO A 686 12.98 -19.24 14.89
CA PRO A 686 14.06 -19.69 15.75
C PRO A 686 14.42 -18.63 16.81
N SER A 687 14.76 -19.03 18.04
CA SER A 687 15.10 -18.08 19.11
C SER A 687 16.51 -17.48 19.02
N SER A 688 17.25 -17.73 17.93
CA SER A 688 18.58 -17.17 17.69
C SER A 688 18.98 -17.25 16.22
N GLN A 689 19.95 -16.43 15.81
CA GLN A 689 20.54 -16.43 14.46
C GLN A 689 21.19 -17.76 14.07
N ALA A 690 21.58 -18.59 15.05
CA ALA A 690 22.09 -19.94 14.80
C ALA A 690 21.01 -20.87 14.21
N ARG A 691 19.73 -20.52 14.35
CA ARG A 691 18.57 -21.30 13.89
C ARG A 691 18.59 -22.74 14.39
N ASN A 692 18.93 -22.92 15.66
CA ASN A 692 18.95 -24.23 16.30
C ASN A 692 17.55 -24.87 16.26
N VAL A 693 17.48 -26.10 15.75
CA VAL A 693 16.22 -26.83 15.63
C VAL A 693 15.61 -27.05 17.00
N GLY A 694 14.31 -26.72 17.15
CA GLY A 694 13.54 -26.96 18.38
C GLY A 694 13.52 -25.79 19.37
N ASP A 695 14.34 -24.76 19.18
CA ASP A 695 14.30 -23.53 19.97
C ASP A 695 13.47 -22.45 19.25
N VAL A 696 12.28 -22.17 19.77
CA VAL A 696 11.26 -21.37 19.10
C VAL A 696 10.84 -20.17 19.95
N PHE A 697 10.92 -18.99 19.35
CA PHE A 697 10.45 -17.75 19.96
C PHE A 697 8.95 -17.56 19.64
N GLN A 698 8.11 -17.64 20.68
CA GLN A 698 6.65 -17.54 20.60
C GLN A 698 6.03 -18.50 19.56
N ALA A 699 5.98 -19.78 19.90
CA ALA A 699 5.46 -20.82 19.01
C ALA A 699 4.00 -20.59 18.53
N ASN A 700 3.18 -19.89 19.32
CA ASN A 700 1.81 -19.52 18.93
C ASN A 700 1.76 -18.55 17.73
N GLN A 701 2.85 -17.84 17.42
CA GLN A 701 2.95 -16.89 16.31
C GLN A 701 3.55 -17.51 15.03
N MET A 702 3.83 -18.82 15.02
CA MET A 702 4.32 -19.52 13.82
C MET A 702 3.27 -19.51 12.70
N LEU A 703 3.73 -19.25 11.47
CA LEU A 703 2.89 -19.29 10.28
C LEU A 703 2.94 -20.66 9.60
N SER A 704 1.84 -21.04 8.96
CA SER A 704 1.86 -22.13 7.98
C SER A 704 2.63 -21.70 6.71
N PHE A 705 3.06 -22.67 5.90
CA PHE A 705 3.73 -22.35 4.62
C PHE A 705 2.91 -21.42 3.72
N PRO A 706 1.59 -21.64 3.47
CA PRO A 706 0.80 -20.71 2.68
C PRO A 706 0.72 -19.29 3.26
N GLN A 707 0.63 -19.16 4.59
CA GLN A 707 0.64 -17.86 5.26
C GLN A 707 1.99 -17.15 5.12
N ALA A 708 3.10 -17.87 5.28
CA ALA A 708 4.43 -17.32 5.11
C ALA A 708 4.73 -16.95 3.64
N LEU A 709 4.34 -17.80 2.69
CA LEU A 709 4.45 -17.50 1.26
C LEU A 709 3.58 -16.30 0.87
N HIS A 710 2.40 -16.14 1.48
CA HIS A 710 1.52 -14.98 1.25
C HIS A 710 2.25 -13.66 1.53
N LEU A 711 3.05 -13.58 2.60
CA LEU A 711 3.81 -12.37 2.95
C LEU A 711 4.67 -11.87 1.77
N TYR A 712 5.38 -12.80 1.10
CA TYR A 712 6.32 -12.52 0.01
C TYR A 712 5.72 -12.65 -1.39
N THR A 713 4.38 -12.72 -1.50
CA THR A 713 3.68 -12.78 -2.79
C THR A 713 2.45 -11.89 -2.75
N ARG A 714 1.27 -12.45 -2.42
CA ARG A 714 -0.01 -11.73 -2.42
C ARG A 714 -0.03 -10.54 -1.46
N GLY A 715 0.54 -10.68 -0.26
CA GLY A 715 0.63 -9.61 0.74
C GLY A 715 1.52 -8.46 0.28
N ALA A 716 2.76 -8.77 -0.15
CA ALA A 716 3.65 -7.80 -0.77
C ALA A 716 3.00 -7.10 -1.98
N HIS A 717 2.36 -7.84 -2.88
CA HIS A 717 1.72 -7.24 -4.04
C HIS A 717 0.49 -6.40 -3.69
N TYR A 718 -0.27 -6.76 -2.65
CA TYR A 718 -1.35 -5.92 -2.11
C TYR A 718 -0.82 -4.58 -1.59
N ALA A 719 0.33 -4.60 -0.90
CA ALA A 719 1.02 -3.38 -0.43
C ALA A 719 1.48 -2.49 -1.58
N SER A 720 1.89 -3.06 -2.72
CA SER A 720 2.23 -2.31 -3.94
C SER A 720 1.04 -1.97 -4.86
N ARG A 721 -0.20 -2.33 -4.50
CA ARG A 721 -1.41 -2.22 -5.36
C ARG A 721 -1.31 -3.01 -6.69
N MET A 722 -0.70 -4.19 -6.64
CA MET A 722 -0.45 -5.06 -7.79
C MET A 722 -1.05 -6.46 -7.66
N GLU A 723 -1.86 -6.70 -6.64
CA GLU A 723 -2.47 -8.00 -6.34
C GLU A 723 -3.38 -8.54 -7.46
N THR A 724 -3.87 -7.67 -8.35
CA THR A 724 -4.68 -8.02 -9.52
C THR A 724 -3.83 -8.46 -10.71
N ARG A 725 -2.52 -8.25 -10.66
CA ARG A 725 -1.57 -8.60 -11.72
C ARG A 725 -0.50 -9.58 -11.27
N ARG A 726 -0.16 -9.65 -9.98
CA ARG A 726 1.01 -10.38 -9.47
C ARG A 726 0.72 -11.12 -8.17
N GLY A 727 1.61 -12.05 -7.81
CA GLY A 727 1.52 -12.87 -6.60
C GLY A 727 0.74 -14.17 -6.76
N ARG A 728 0.30 -14.50 -7.98
CA ARG A 728 -0.40 -15.74 -8.33
C ARG A 728 0.07 -16.23 -9.69
N ILE A 729 -0.01 -17.54 -9.91
CA ILE A 729 0.20 -18.16 -11.22
C ILE A 729 -1.18 -18.51 -11.78
N GLU A 730 -1.83 -17.52 -12.38
CA GLU A 730 -3.22 -17.58 -12.85
C GLU A 730 -3.33 -16.83 -14.19
N VAL A 731 -4.30 -17.19 -15.03
CA VAL A 731 -4.52 -16.48 -16.31
C VAL A 731 -4.84 -15.00 -16.05
N GLY A 732 -4.23 -14.11 -16.83
CA GLY A 732 -4.32 -12.65 -16.70
C GLY A 732 -3.22 -12.02 -15.85
N PHE A 733 -2.50 -12.81 -15.04
CA PHE A 733 -1.39 -12.35 -14.21
C PHE A 733 -0.11 -12.21 -15.03
N ASP A 734 0.81 -11.36 -14.56
CA ASP A 734 2.15 -11.23 -15.10
C ASP A 734 2.93 -12.55 -14.84
N ALA A 735 3.69 -13.01 -15.83
CA ALA A 735 4.49 -14.22 -15.79
C ALA A 735 5.80 -14.00 -15.01
N ASP A 736 5.65 -13.61 -13.75
CA ASP A 736 6.74 -13.45 -12.79
C ASP A 736 6.84 -14.73 -11.95
N PHE A 737 7.99 -15.41 -11.99
CA PHE A 737 8.19 -16.71 -11.34
C PHE A 737 9.51 -16.80 -10.61
N THR A 738 9.51 -17.49 -9.46
CA THR A 738 10.73 -17.92 -8.77
C THR A 738 10.80 -19.44 -8.77
N VAL A 739 11.85 -20.01 -9.35
CA VAL A 739 12.01 -21.47 -9.51
C VAL A 739 13.05 -21.98 -8.54
N VAL A 740 12.67 -22.93 -7.69
CA VAL A 740 13.56 -23.56 -6.69
C VAL A 740 13.73 -25.06 -6.94
N ASP A 741 14.84 -25.62 -6.47
CA ASP A 741 15.21 -27.03 -6.69
C ASP A 741 14.61 -28.01 -5.67
N LYS A 742 13.91 -27.52 -4.64
CA LYS A 742 13.30 -28.34 -3.58
C LYS A 742 11.82 -28.04 -3.40
N ASN A 743 11.05 -29.08 -3.04
CA ASN A 743 9.64 -28.92 -2.68
C ASN A 743 9.50 -28.32 -1.27
N VAL A 744 9.69 -27.01 -1.19
CA VAL A 744 9.65 -26.27 0.08
C VAL A 744 8.25 -26.17 0.69
N ALA A 745 7.19 -26.42 -0.08
CA ALA A 745 5.83 -26.46 0.44
C ALA A 745 5.56 -27.76 1.21
N ALA A 746 5.98 -28.91 0.65
CA ALA A 746 5.81 -30.21 1.29
C ALA A 746 6.80 -30.43 2.45
N GLN A 747 8.00 -29.86 2.35
CA GLN A 747 9.04 -29.95 3.39
C GLN A 747 9.62 -28.56 3.69
N PRO A 748 8.93 -27.71 4.47
CA PRO A 748 9.38 -26.34 4.76
C PRO A 748 10.75 -26.24 5.44
N ASN A 749 11.20 -27.28 6.14
CA ASN A 749 12.54 -27.35 6.72
C ASN A 749 13.67 -27.31 5.66
N LEU A 750 13.35 -27.53 4.38
CA LEU A 750 14.31 -27.43 3.28
C LEU A 750 14.51 -26.00 2.75
N LEU A 751 13.73 -25.01 3.20
CA LEU A 751 13.81 -23.62 2.71
C LEU A 751 15.23 -23.03 2.75
N LEU A 752 15.98 -23.25 3.83
CA LEU A 752 17.36 -22.77 3.97
C LEU A 752 18.38 -23.49 3.08
N GLN A 753 17.99 -24.63 2.50
CA GLN A 753 18.85 -25.45 1.63
C GLN A 753 18.43 -25.39 0.16
N ALA A 754 17.27 -24.79 -0.12
CA ALA A 754 16.74 -24.68 -1.47
C ALA A 754 17.52 -23.59 -2.22
N ASN A 755 17.89 -23.89 -3.46
CA ASN A 755 18.55 -22.95 -4.35
C ASN A 755 17.53 -22.35 -5.30
N VAL A 756 17.61 -21.04 -5.49
CA VAL A 756 16.94 -20.38 -6.60
C VAL A 756 17.68 -20.75 -7.87
N THR A 757 17.01 -21.47 -8.75
CA THR A 757 17.57 -21.89 -10.04
C THR A 757 17.28 -20.88 -11.12
N ARG A 758 16.12 -20.21 -11.09
CA ARG A 758 15.70 -19.24 -12.10
C ARG A 758 14.77 -18.19 -11.51
N VAL A 759 14.83 -16.99 -12.05
CA VAL A 759 13.81 -15.95 -11.84
C VAL A 759 13.35 -15.45 -13.19
N TYR A 760 12.04 -15.39 -13.35
CA TYR A 760 11.38 -14.81 -14.51
C TYR A 760 10.65 -13.54 -14.09
N VAL A 761 10.77 -12.49 -14.89
CA VAL A 761 10.04 -11.24 -14.76
C VAL A 761 9.49 -10.90 -16.12
N ASP A 762 8.20 -10.63 -16.20
CA ASP A 762 7.51 -10.32 -17.45
C ASP A 762 7.67 -11.45 -18.50
N GLY A 763 7.70 -12.71 -18.04
CA GLY A 763 7.89 -13.88 -18.89
C GLY A 763 9.32 -14.07 -19.42
N GLU A 764 10.25 -13.17 -19.09
CA GLU A 764 11.65 -13.26 -19.49
C GLU A 764 12.51 -13.81 -18.37
N LYS A 765 13.46 -14.69 -18.72
CA LYS A 765 14.43 -15.21 -17.74
C LYS A 765 15.44 -14.12 -17.40
N ARG A 766 15.32 -13.54 -16.21
CA ARG A 766 16.22 -12.49 -15.72
C ARG A 766 17.39 -13.07 -14.90
N TYR A 767 17.21 -14.25 -14.31
CA TYR A 767 18.28 -14.97 -13.61
C TYR A 767 18.28 -16.47 -13.91
N SER A 768 19.48 -17.05 -13.94
CA SER A 768 19.74 -18.48 -14.08
C SER A 768 20.92 -18.86 -13.19
N GLY A 769 20.66 -19.60 -12.11
CA GLY A 769 21.68 -20.20 -11.25
C GLY A 769 22.24 -21.47 -11.87
N ASN A 770 23.55 -21.73 -11.70
CA ASN A 770 24.17 -22.97 -12.16
C ASN A 770 23.81 -24.15 -11.22
N LYS A 771 23.27 -25.26 -11.77
CA LYS A 771 23.04 -26.52 -11.04
C LYS A 771 24.34 -27.21 -10.57
N THR A 772 25.50 -26.76 -11.06
CA THR A 772 26.79 -27.46 -10.93
C THR A 772 27.88 -26.56 -10.37
N THR A 773 27.71 -26.03 -9.16
CA THR A 773 28.85 -25.63 -8.32
C THR A 773 28.50 -25.77 -6.84
N LYS A 774 29.27 -26.61 -6.15
CA LYS A 774 29.40 -26.67 -4.68
C LYS A 774 30.06 -25.41 -4.07
N ASP A 775 30.01 -24.27 -4.77
CA ASP A 775 30.60 -23.01 -4.36
C ASP A 775 29.52 -21.92 -4.36
N VAL A 776 28.68 -21.94 -3.32
CA VAL A 776 28.13 -20.71 -2.74
C VAL A 776 28.39 -20.75 -1.24
N ALA A 777 29.67 -20.84 -0.90
CA ALA A 777 30.15 -19.99 0.17
C ALA A 777 30.44 -18.64 -0.51
N ARG A 778 29.79 -17.55 -0.04
CA ARG A 778 30.00 -16.14 -0.41
C ARG A 778 29.09 -15.63 -1.53
N ASN A 779 28.02 -14.91 -1.14
CA ASN A 779 27.42 -13.74 -1.80
C ASN A 779 25.93 -13.51 -1.46
N SER A 780 25.41 -14.18 -0.43
CA SER A 780 24.39 -13.53 0.40
C SER A 780 25.02 -12.30 1.06
N GLY A 781 24.24 -11.26 1.34
CA GLY A 781 24.61 -10.27 2.35
C GLY A 781 25.07 -10.95 3.66
N PRO A 782 25.61 -10.18 4.62
CA PRO A 782 26.69 -10.65 5.49
C PRO A 782 26.35 -11.76 6.52
N TYR A 783 25.14 -12.28 6.48
CA TYR A 783 24.65 -13.34 7.33
C TYR A 783 24.40 -14.61 6.49
N ALA A 784 25.42 -15.47 6.42
CA ALA A 784 25.25 -16.87 6.05
C ALA A 784 26.25 -17.74 6.83
N PRO A 785 25.99 -19.05 6.99
CA PRO A 785 25.44 -19.62 8.21
C PRO A 785 26.53 -20.26 9.07
N GLY A 786 26.18 -20.61 10.30
CA GLY A 786 27.04 -21.36 11.21
C GLY A 786 27.65 -22.59 10.53
N LYS A 787 28.99 -22.67 10.56
CA LYS A 787 29.74 -23.87 10.20
C LYS A 787 29.46 -24.96 11.25
N GLY A 788 28.62 -25.93 10.90
CA GLY A 788 28.61 -27.24 11.55
C GLY A 788 29.85 -28.03 11.13
N GLY A 789 30.98 -27.72 11.75
CA GLY A 789 32.19 -28.54 11.72
C GLY A 789 32.30 -29.30 13.03
N ASP A 790 32.18 -30.61 12.95
CA ASP A 790 32.33 -31.60 14.02
C ASP A 790 33.56 -31.36 14.90
N PRO A 791 33.44 -31.44 16.24
CA PRO A 791 34.59 -31.71 17.09
C PRO A 791 34.35 -32.98 17.93
N LEU A 792 34.66 -34.12 17.34
CA LEU A 792 35.36 -35.17 18.08
C LEU A 792 36.69 -34.57 18.57
N LEU A 793 36.79 -34.24 19.87
CA LEU A 793 37.93 -34.46 20.78
C LEU A 793 37.96 -33.46 21.95
N ASN A 794 37.60 -34.00 23.12
CA ASN A 794 38.22 -33.80 24.44
C ASN A 794 38.49 -32.39 25.00
N CYS A 795 37.86 -32.18 26.17
CA CYS A 795 38.47 -31.79 27.45
C CYS A 795 38.33 -30.35 28.00
N ARG A 796 37.57 -30.30 29.11
CA ARG A 796 37.85 -29.65 30.41
C ARG A 796 37.63 -28.13 30.57
N CYS A 797 36.52 -27.79 31.25
CA CYS A 797 36.43 -26.76 32.30
C CYS A 797 37.68 -26.79 33.24
N PRO A 798 38.10 -25.69 33.92
CA PRO A 798 37.22 -24.86 34.79
C PRO A 798 37.53 -23.34 34.91
N HIS A 799 36.46 -22.54 34.99
CA HIS A 799 36.10 -21.55 36.04
C HIS A 799 35.24 -20.42 35.51
#